data_AF-A0A9P8KIN9-F1
#
_entry.id   AF-A0A9P8KIN9-F1
#
_cell.length_a   1.000
_cell.length_b   1.000
_cell.length_c   1.000
_cell.angle_alpha   90.00
_cell.angle_beta   90.00
_cell.angle_gamma   90.00
#
_symmetry.space_group_name_H-M   'P 1'
#
loop_
_entity.id
_entity.type
_entity.pdbx_description
1 polymer ?
#
loop_
_entity_poly.entity_id
_entity_poly.type
_entity_poly.pdbx_seq_one_letter_code
_entity_poly.pdbx_strand_id
1 'polypeptide(L)'
;MLRLGRCLPRSIETPTPKFYCASRSHYSTLSSSHREQVTVPCRSNGHITLSLFHPRIASGPAPSIILYLPPGPLLPAALPTIDVGAALSSVTSATVVQINYRCSPEHRYPTPIHDVLTGYDWVLEHLVPSRSFYRPGRSANHRVKLAVCGELIGGSLAAMLTLTECRLQGPYAAAAAINEPILSWVFPENEEDEYETSVGRLASYIQDLQIGRKQRAKSKPRQTSFSTFGENGILNASTLLKARHNLFRRPEDYFDTFASPILNFRTPGVSIPPPPPKTPADEFAELALFERDDFYRQQMKMSSLSYRLQNPEQQEEELPEGKEPRKSHRRWPNAGSGLRLPQMRISSAATSPLSDQAGEFARLIQKSIVSQEIKTVEAEEDDMAKEAAYMLAERQIYHRQPESLRLWSLGQTHDLRHIAHWFEQILEHGTYLERGAEPYDEKVVLVDQRARLRGGVGSVESEDEARRRKRRRIGIVGIILIVILAIVIPVGVVLSNKNKSSTPANTASDSSSSSNSPSNKNLDGISQSDIPKEAQGTVLDPFTWYDTTDFNVTYTSATVGGLSTMGLNDTWDDSTQANANVPALNKPWEYGKMPIRGVNAGGWFSIEPVITPSLFSDFKTSDGVIDEWTLCSKLGASRAQTTLEKHYATFITEADFAGMQAAGFDHVRIPFSYWAVTTYDNDPYVAKVSWRYLLRAIEWARKYGIRINLDLHGAPGSQNGWNHSGHQGAINWLNGTDGTINGQRTLDIHSQLSTFFAQPRYKNIITIYGLVNEPKMTYLDVDTVLTWTKTAIQKIRANNMTAVVTFGDGFRGLDNWQGELQDFDNLLLDVHQYVIFNNQQIALDHSAKVDFACGGWTNQTLRSSNKATGFGPTLCGEWSQADTDCATYLNNVGVGSRWEGTLNMVSTPGGSLDGSVLNPTCPTANSPRCSCSNANASPSSYSAGYKQWLRDFAEAQMFSFEQGWGWFYWTWKTETAAQWSYKDGLAAGILPEKTWARTFKCGSVPDYAGLGLPENY
;
A
#
# COMPACT_ATOMS: atom_id res chain seq x y z
N MET A 1 -52.80 -2.74 47.37
CA MET A 1 -53.51 -2.82 48.66
C MET A 1 -52.66 -2.16 49.73
N LEU A 2 -53.29 -1.25 50.51
CA LEU A 2 -52.91 -0.75 51.85
C LEU A 2 -51.63 0.12 51.96
N ARG A 3 -51.74 1.45 52.07
CA ARG A 3 -52.07 2.34 53.25
C ARG A 3 -50.77 2.84 53.92
N LEU A 4 -50.42 4.14 53.80
CA LEU A 4 -50.85 5.32 54.59
C LEU A 4 -50.19 5.45 55.98
N GLY A 5 -49.54 6.60 56.21
CA GLY A 5 -49.19 7.15 57.54
C GLY A 5 -48.15 8.30 57.44
N ARG A 6 -48.58 9.55 57.15
CA ARG A 6 -48.69 10.72 58.07
C ARG A 6 -47.33 11.21 58.64
N CYS A 7 -46.77 12.35 58.19
CA CYS A 7 -47.00 13.75 58.65
C CYS A 7 -46.70 13.93 60.15
N LEU A 8 -45.89 14.85 60.72
CA LEU A 8 -45.37 16.22 60.47
C LEU A 8 -44.54 16.61 61.77
N PRO A 9 -44.11 17.86 62.09
CA PRO A 9 -43.03 18.72 61.56
C PRO A 9 -42.15 19.40 62.68
N ARG A 10 -41.37 20.44 62.30
CA ARG A 10 -40.69 21.50 63.14
C ARG A 10 -39.35 21.10 63.80
N SER A 11 -38.31 21.94 63.91
CA SER A 11 -38.06 23.35 63.56
C SER A 11 -36.61 23.74 63.97
N ILE A 12 -36.01 24.68 63.23
CA ILE A 12 -35.13 25.80 63.70
C ILE A 12 -33.67 25.50 64.16
N GLU A 13 -32.74 25.91 63.28
CA GLU A 13 -31.53 26.77 63.44
C GLU A 13 -30.36 26.45 64.41
N THR A 14 -29.20 26.11 63.78
CA THR A 14 -27.81 26.66 63.91
C THR A 14 -27.05 26.64 65.26
N PRO A 15 -25.69 26.79 65.35
CA PRO A 15 -24.59 26.60 64.37
C PRO A 15 -23.29 25.92 64.92
N THR A 16 -22.44 25.48 63.98
CA THR A 16 -20.95 25.47 63.97
C THR A 16 -20.11 24.48 64.81
N PRO A 17 -18.91 24.11 64.30
CA PRO A 17 -18.30 22.79 64.44
C PRO A 17 -16.99 22.81 65.25
N LYS A 18 -16.40 21.63 65.54
CA LYS A 18 -14.96 21.30 65.36
C LYS A 18 -14.66 19.83 65.78
N PHE A 19 -14.12 19.08 64.80
CA PHE A 19 -13.06 18.05 64.82
C PHE A 19 -12.99 16.98 65.96
N TYR A 20 -12.68 15.68 65.76
CA TYR A 20 -11.94 14.94 64.73
C TYR A 20 -12.29 13.42 64.79
N CYS A 21 -12.18 12.76 63.62
CA CYS A 21 -11.86 11.34 63.36
C CYS A 21 -12.66 10.18 63.98
N ALA A 22 -13.39 9.44 63.12
CA ALA A 22 -12.98 8.09 62.70
C ALA A 22 -13.90 7.54 61.58
N SER A 23 -13.28 7.15 60.47
CA SER A 23 -13.52 5.93 59.68
C SER A 23 -14.94 5.48 59.29
N ARG A 24 -15.04 5.26 57.96
CA ARG A 24 -15.92 4.36 57.18
C ARG A 24 -17.27 4.89 56.67
N SER A 25 -17.26 5.01 55.34
CA SER A 25 -18.31 4.57 54.40
C SER A 25 -19.67 5.26 54.51
N HIS A 26 -19.93 6.23 53.63
CA HIS A 26 -21.21 6.33 52.90
C HIS A 26 -21.05 7.20 51.63
N TYR A 27 -20.71 6.56 50.51
CA TYR A 27 -21.39 6.88 49.26
C TYR A 27 -22.09 5.61 48.80
N SER A 28 -23.31 5.47 49.30
CA SER A 28 -24.29 4.52 48.81
C SER A 28 -24.66 4.91 47.37
N THR A 29 -24.36 4.00 46.44
CA THR A 29 -25.07 3.79 45.16
C THR A 29 -25.29 5.02 44.27
N LEU A 30 -24.22 5.47 43.59
CA LEU A 30 -24.40 5.94 42.20
C LEU A 30 -24.93 4.72 41.40
N SER A 31 -26.25 4.59 41.23
CA SER A 31 -26.84 3.39 40.60
C SER A 31 -26.22 3.20 39.21
N SER A 32 -25.53 2.10 38.90
CA SER A 32 -24.68 1.96 37.70
C SER A 32 -25.27 2.58 36.42
N SER A 33 -24.56 3.49 35.76
CA SER A 33 -24.76 3.75 34.32
C SER A 33 -24.64 2.42 33.58
N HIS A 34 -25.49 2.15 32.60
CA HIS A 34 -25.38 0.91 31.81
C HIS A 34 -24.00 0.88 31.15
N ARG A 35 -23.15 -0.04 31.60
CA ARG A 35 -21.82 -0.26 31.05
C ARG A 35 -21.89 -1.48 30.14
N GLU A 36 -21.62 -1.26 28.87
CA GLU A 36 -21.42 -2.31 27.88
C GLU A 36 -19.92 -2.46 27.61
N GLN A 37 -19.46 -3.69 27.39
CA GLN A 37 -18.10 -3.96 26.95
C GLN A 37 -18.14 -4.64 25.60
N VAL A 38 -17.37 -4.11 24.65
CA VAL A 38 -17.20 -4.69 23.33
C VAL A 38 -15.75 -5.07 23.14
N THR A 39 -15.51 -6.30 22.67
CA THR A 39 -14.19 -6.75 22.28
C THR A 39 -13.99 -6.50 20.79
N VAL A 40 -12.94 -5.74 20.45
CA VAL A 40 -12.60 -5.39 19.08
C VAL A 40 -11.29 -6.09 18.69
N PRO A 41 -11.31 -6.96 17.66
CA PRO A 41 -10.10 -7.60 17.18
C PRO A 41 -9.15 -6.54 16.59
N CYS A 42 -7.88 -6.59 16.97
CA CYS A 42 -6.87 -5.68 16.47
C CYS A 42 -6.18 -6.26 15.25
N ARG A 43 -5.72 -5.41 14.32
CA ARG A 43 -4.96 -5.85 13.13
C ARG A 43 -3.58 -6.45 13.49
N SER A 44 -3.05 -6.09 14.65
CA SER A 44 -1.98 -6.85 15.32
C SER A 44 -2.61 -7.99 16.12
N ASN A 45 -2.15 -9.24 15.95
CA ASN A 45 -2.62 -10.42 16.71
C ASN A 45 -3.03 -10.06 18.17
N GLY A 46 -4.33 -10.09 18.46
CA GLY A 46 -4.90 -9.69 19.75
C GLY A 46 -6.24 -8.95 19.66
N HIS A 47 -6.70 -8.41 20.79
CA HIS A 47 -7.94 -7.65 20.91
C HIS A 47 -7.79 -6.51 21.92
N ILE A 48 -8.60 -5.47 21.75
CA ILE A 48 -8.84 -4.43 22.76
C ILE A 48 -10.27 -4.50 23.24
N THR A 49 -10.52 -3.99 24.43
CA THR A 49 -11.87 -3.82 24.96
C THR A 49 -12.28 -2.37 24.87
N LEU A 50 -13.49 -2.09 24.45
CA LEU A 50 -14.14 -0.79 24.54
C LEU A 50 -15.15 -0.83 25.68
N SER A 51 -15.07 0.11 26.63
CA SER A 51 -16.11 0.27 27.66
C SER A 51 -17.05 1.40 27.24
N LEU A 52 -18.29 1.07 26.92
CA LEU A 52 -19.33 2.03 26.55
C LEU A 52 -20.16 2.38 27.79
N PHE A 53 -20.24 3.65 28.12
CA PHE A 53 -21.05 4.17 29.22
C PHE A 53 -22.18 5.02 28.64
N HIS A 54 -23.41 4.51 28.74
CA HIS A 54 -24.57 5.20 28.20
C HIS A 54 -25.10 6.26 29.18
N PRO A 55 -25.52 7.43 28.67
CA PRO A 55 -26.07 8.49 29.49
C PRO A 55 -27.41 8.06 30.11
N ARG A 56 -27.70 8.55 31.33
CA ARG A 56 -28.97 8.25 32.02
C ARG A 56 -30.16 9.05 31.46
N ILE A 57 -29.88 10.17 30.82
CA ILE A 57 -30.86 11.10 30.28
C ILE A 57 -30.57 11.18 28.78
N ALA A 58 -31.39 10.52 27.97
CA ALA A 58 -31.27 10.63 26.51
C ALA A 58 -31.86 11.98 26.07
N SER A 59 -31.03 12.85 25.48
CA SER A 59 -31.50 14.12 24.89
C SER A 59 -31.20 14.18 23.40
N GLY A 60 -32.27 14.27 22.60
CA GLY A 60 -32.23 14.78 21.23
C GLY A 60 -32.01 13.76 20.11
N PRO A 61 -32.20 14.18 18.85
CA PRO A 61 -32.29 13.31 17.68
C PRO A 61 -30.96 12.74 17.14
N ALA A 62 -29.80 13.04 17.75
CA ALA A 62 -28.49 12.51 17.35
C ALA A 62 -27.57 12.25 18.56
N PRO A 63 -26.88 11.10 18.65
CA PRO A 63 -26.02 10.79 19.78
C PRO A 63 -24.69 11.57 19.72
N SER A 64 -24.39 12.33 20.77
CA SER A 64 -23.05 12.89 21.03
C SER A 64 -22.15 11.80 21.63
N ILE A 65 -20.89 11.74 21.20
CA ILE A 65 -19.93 10.72 21.62
C ILE A 65 -18.68 11.39 22.20
N ILE A 66 -18.23 10.91 23.36
CA ILE A 66 -16.97 11.33 23.99
C ILE A 66 -16.04 10.12 24.05
N LEU A 67 -14.89 10.18 23.37
CA LEU A 67 -13.84 9.17 23.49
C LEU A 67 -12.96 9.50 24.68
N TYR A 68 -12.80 8.55 25.60
CA TYR A 68 -11.89 8.67 26.73
C TYR A 68 -10.70 7.73 26.57
N LEU A 69 -9.49 8.29 26.64
CA LEU A 69 -8.22 7.58 26.60
C LEU A 69 -7.59 7.58 28.00
N PRO A 70 -7.48 6.41 28.66
CA PRO A 70 -6.98 6.32 30.03
C PRO A 70 -5.50 6.71 30.20
N PRO A 71 -5.01 6.95 31.43
CA PRO A 71 -3.65 7.46 31.72
C PRO A 71 -2.47 6.58 31.25
N GLY A 72 -2.69 5.28 31.02
CA GLY A 72 -1.63 4.31 30.77
C GLY A 72 -0.84 3.92 32.04
N PRO A 73 0.24 3.14 31.91
CA PRO A 73 0.95 2.52 33.04
C PRO A 73 1.95 3.45 33.74
N LEU A 74 1.55 4.69 34.06
CA LEU A 74 2.43 5.70 34.68
C LEU A 74 2.10 5.98 36.14
N LEU A 75 0.91 5.61 36.59
CA LEU A 75 0.48 5.86 37.96
C LEU A 75 0.91 4.71 38.88
N PRO A 76 1.45 5.01 40.07
CA PRO A 76 1.72 3.99 41.08
C PRO A 76 0.44 3.22 41.43
N ALA A 77 0.53 1.88 41.45
CA ALA A 77 -0.60 1.00 41.79
C ALA A 77 -1.22 1.26 43.17
N ALA A 78 -0.49 1.93 44.07
CA ALA A 78 -0.94 2.30 45.41
C ALA A 78 -1.87 3.53 45.46
N LEU A 79 -1.99 4.29 44.37
CA LEU A 79 -2.89 5.46 44.33
C LEU A 79 -4.34 5.04 44.06
N PRO A 80 -5.32 5.51 44.86
CA PRO A 80 -6.72 5.23 44.59
C PRO A 80 -7.16 5.96 43.32
N THR A 81 -7.59 5.20 42.30
CA THR A 81 -8.10 5.76 41.05
C THR A 81 -9.62 5.65 40.95
N ILE A 82 -10.25 6.61 40.28
CA ILE A 82 -11.68 6.58 39.96
C ILE A 82 -11.92 6.12 38.52
N ASP A 83 -13.10 5.55 38.24
CA ASP A 83 -13.55 5.27 36.87
C ASP A 83 -13.99 6.58 36.21
N VAL A 84 -13.06 7.21 35.48
CA VAL A 84 -13.28 8.49 34.79
C VAL A 84 -14.37 8.38 33.71
N GLY A 85 -14.46 7.24 33.02
CA GLY A 85 -15.51 6.99 32.02
C GLY A 85 -16.90 7.01 32.64
N ALA A 86 -17.07 6.31 33.77
CA ALA A 86 -18.32 6.35 34.54
C ALA A 86 -18.60 7.74 35.12
N ALA A 87 -17.57 8.43 35.62
CA ALA A 87 -17.71 9.78 36.16
C ALA A 87 -18.17 10.78 35.08
N LEU A 88 -17.56 10.76 33.89
CA LEU A 88 -17.96 11.59 32.74
C LEU A 88 -19.39 11.26 32.27
N SER A 89 -19.74 9.99 32.18
CA SER A 89 -21.10 9.55 31.80
C SER A 89 -22.16 9.99 32.82
N SER A 90 -21.79 10.15 34.10
CA SER A 90 -22.71 10.63 35.14
C SER A 90 -23.02 12.13 35.08
N VAL A 91 -22.21 12.91 34.34
CA VAL A 91 -22.31 14.38 34.27
C VAL A 91 -22.46 14.89 32.83
N THR A 92 -22.65 14.00 31.85
CA THR A 92 -22.89 14.34 30.44
C THR A 92 -24.12 13.61 29.91
N SER A 93 -24.74 14.17 28.89
CA SER A 93 -25.76 13.53 28.05
C SER A 93 -25.17 12.69 26.90
N ALA A 94 -23.85 12.62 26.78
CA ALA A 94 -23.14 11.90 25.72
C ALA A 94 -22.84 10.44 26.07
N THR A 95 -22.75 9.58 25.05
CA THR A 95 -22.18 8.24 25.23
C THR A 95 -20.67 8.37 25.38
N VAL A 96 -20.14 7.91 26.50
CA VAL A 96 -18.69 7.90 26.74
C VAL A 96 -18.14 6.54 26.33
N VAL A 97 -17.18 6.53 25.41
CA VAL A 97 -16.49 5.31 24.97
C VAL A 97 -15.05 5.37 25.45
N GLN A 98 -14.71 4.50 26.39
CA GLN A 98 -13.34 4.33 26.84
C GLN A 98 -12.63 3.28 25.97
N ILE A 99 -11.59 3.70 25.26
CA ILE A 99 -10.74 2.79 24.49
C ILE A 99 -9.66 2.25 25.42
N ASN A 100 -9.76 0.97 25.81
CA ASN A 100 -8.76 0.32 26.66
C ASN A 100 -7.60 -0.17 25.79
N TYR A 101 -6.80 0.79 25.31
CA TYR A 101 -5.61 0.52 24.49
C TYR A 101 -4.56 -0.26 25.30
N ARG A 102 -3.80 -1.13 24.65
CA ARG A 102 -2.71 -1.89 25.28
C ARG A 102 -1.45 -1.03 25.29
N CYS A 103 -0.89 -0.85 26.48
CA CYS A 103 0.35 -0.09 26.68
C CYS A 103 1.11 -0.71 27.85
N SER A 104 2.18 -1.43 27.55
CA SER A 104 2.99 -2.15 28.52
C SER A 104 4.36 -2.48 27.91
N PRO A 105 5.33 -3.02 28.66
CA PRO A 105 6.59 -3.51 28.08
C PRO A 105 6.40 -4.58 26.99
N GLU A 106 5.28 -5.31 27.02
CA GLU A 106 4.88 -6.29 25.99
C GLU A 106 4.16 -5.62 24.81
N HIS A 107 3.47 -4.50 25.05
CA HIS A 107 2.74 -3.71 24.06
C HIS A 107 3.32 -2.29 23.96
N ARG A 108 4.56 -2.22 23.45
CA ARG A 108 5.33 -0.97 23.23
C ARG A 108 4.76 -0.15 22.07
N TYR A 109 5.12 1.12 21.97
CA TYR A 109 4.87 1.91 20.77
C TYR A 109 5.41 1.19 19.51
N PRO A 110 4.67 1.19 18.38
CA PRO A 110 3.43 1.95 18.09
C PRO A 110 2.10 1.24 18.47
N THR A 111 2.11 0.13 19.22
CA THR A 111 0.90 -0.63 19.56
C THR A 111 -0.24 0.22 20.16
N PRO A 112 0.00 1.10 21.16
CA PRO A 112 -1.06 1.96 21.70
C PRO A 112 -1.71 2.88 20.66
N ILE A 113 -0.95 3.32 19.64
CA ILE A 113 -1.46 4.18 18.56
C ILE A 113 -2.43 3.38 17.69
N HIS A 114 -2.02 2.19 17.26
CA HIS A 114 -2.86 1.31 16.44
C HIS A 114 -4.13 0.86 17.16
N ASP A 115 -4.04 0.59 18.46
CA ASP A 115 -5.18 0.24 19.29
C ASP A 115 -6.19 1.41 19.39
N VAL A 116 -5.71 2.64 19.59
CA VAL A 116 -6.58 3.82 19.62
C VAL A 116 -7.25 4.07 18.28
N LEU A 117 -6.52 3.95 17.16
CA LEU A 117 -7.09 4.08 15.81
C LEU A 117 -8.13 2.98 15.52
N THR A 118 -7.85 1.74 15.92
CA THR A 118 -8.80 0.62 15.77
C THR A 118 -10.08 0.85 16.57
N GLY A 119 -9.96 1.33 17.82
CA GLY A 119 -11.12 1.69 18.64
C GLY A 119 -11.90 2.88 18.08
N TYR A 120 -11.20 3.87 17.52
CA TYR A 120 -11.79 5.02 16.84
C TYR A 120 -12.60 4.60 15.60
N ASP A 121 -12.01 3.79 14.73
CA ASP A 121 -12.68 3.25 13.53
C ASP A 121 -13.92 2.45 13.91
N TRP A 122 -13.83 1.60 14.93
CA TRP A 122 -14.98 0.85 15.43
C TRP A 122 -16.12 1.77 15.88
N VAL A 123 -15.81 2.85 16.60
CA VAL A 123 -16.81 3.84 17.04
C VAL A 123 -17.46 4.52 15.83
N LEU A 124 -16.68 4.88 14.81
CA LEU A 124 -17.21 5.45 13.57
C LEU A 124 -18.12 4.47 12.83
N GLU A 125 -17.78 3.19 12.79
CA GLU A 125 -18.57 2.18 12.07
C GLU A 125 -19.89 1.83 12.79
N HIS A 126 -19.86 1.78 14.13
CA HIS A 126 -20.95 1.17 14.91
C HIS A 126 -21.82 2.19 15.67
N LEU A 127 -21.26 3.33 16.07
CA LEU A 127 -21.97 4.34 16.88
C LEU A 127 -22.34 5.61 16.10
N VAL A 128 -21.77 5.81 14.93
CA VAL A 128 -22.05 6.97 14.05
C VAL A 128 -22.99 6.52 12.92
N PRO A 129 -24.22 7.06 12.79
CA PRO A 129 -25.17 6.57 11.79
C PRO A 129 -24.68 6.72 10.35
N SER A 130 -24.78 5.66 9.53
CA SER A 130 -24.24 5.57 8.15
C SER A 130 -24.74 6.68 7.19
N ARG A 131 -25.91 7.27 7.45
CA ARG A 131 -26.47 8.40 6.67
C ARG A 131 -25.74 9.74 6.90
N SER A 132 -24.85 9.80 7.89
CA SER A 132 -24.08 11.00 8.27
C SER A 132 -22.77 11.14 7.50
N PHE A 133 -22.36 10.11 6.76
CA PHE A 133 -21.07 10.05 6.09
C PHE A 133 -21.04 10.75 4.72
N TYR A 134 -22.18 10.85 4.00
CA TYR A 134 -22.21 11.47 2.67
C TYR A 134 -23.59 12.05 2.30
N ARG A 135 -23.74 13.38 2.38
CA ARG A 135 -24.69 14.16 1.55
C ARG A 135 -24.17 15.58 1.30
N PRO A 136 -23.79 15.94 0.08
CA PRO A 136 -23.50 17.33 -0.29
C PRO A 136 -24.75 18.21 -0.13
N GLY A 137 -24.65 19.34 0.57
CA GLY A 137 -25.66 20.40 0.52
C GLY A 137 -26.68 20.51 1.67
N ARG A 138 -26.54 19.82 2.81
CA ARG A 138 -27.34 20.12 4.02
C ARG A 138 -26.55 20.94 5.06
N SER A 139 -27.29 21.83 5.74
CA SER A 139 -26.83 22.71 6.83
C SER A 139 -26.06 21.96 7.93
N ALA A 140 -25.07 22.64 8.53
CA ALA A 140 -24.10 22.15 9.52
C ALA A 140 -24.68 21.43 10.75
N ASN A 141 -25.98 21.51 11.00
CA ASN A 141 -26.66 21.01 12.20
C ASN A 141 -26.92 19.48 12.26
N HIS A 142 -26.49 18.68 11.27
CA HIS A 142 -26.71 17.22 11.23
C HIS A 142 -25.40 16.39 11.22
N ARG A 143 -24.25 16.98 11.56
CA ARG A 143 -22.98 16.25 11.70
C ARG A 143 -22.95 15.49 13.01
N VAL A 144 -22.31 14.32 13.04
CA VAL A 144 -22.04 13.60 14.29
C VAL A 144 -21.03 14.39 15.12
N LYS A 145 -21.34 14.51 16.41
CA LYS A 145 -20.67 15.37 17.37
C LYS A 145 -19.76 14.50 18.23
N LEU A 146 -18.48 14.43 17.87
CA LEU A 146 -17.46 13.64 18.55
C LEU A 146 -16.48 14.54 19.32
N ALA A 147 -16.17 14.18 20.56
CA ALA A 147 -15.11 14.79 21.36
C ALA A 147 -14.11 13.73 21.84
N VAL A 148 -12.88 14.13 22.13
CA VAL A 148 -11.82 13.24 22.63
C VAL A 148 -11.25 13.82 23.92
N CYS A 149 -11.04 12.99 24.94
CA CYS A 149 -10.28 13.38 26.11
C CYS A 149 -9.29 12.29 26.55
N GLY A 150 -8.20 12.71 27.16
CA GLY A 150 -7.23 11.80 27.75
C GLY A 150 -6.28 12.48 28.71
N GLU A 151 -5.64 11.69 29.56
CA GLU A 151 -4.60 12.15 30.48
C GLU A 151 -3.30 11.37 30.29
N LEU A 152 -2.13 11.96 30.60
CA LEU A 152 -0.82 11.32 30.49
C LEU A 152 -0.57 10.69 29.09
N ILE A 153 -0.37 9.37 29.00
CA ILE A 153 -0.21 8.64 27.72
C ILE A 153 -1.51 8.73 26.90
N GLY A 154 -2.67 8.60 27.55
CA GLY A 154 -3.96 8.83 26.90
C GLY A 154 -4.12 10.26 26.41
N GLY A 155 -3.53 11.23 27.11
CA GLY A 155 -3.45 12.64 26.68
C GLY A 155 -2.57 12.81 25.44
N SER A 156 -1.44 12.11 25.38
CA SER A 156 -0.58 12.03 24.20
C SER A 156 -1.34 11.43 23.00
N LEU A 157 -2.03 10.31 23.20
CA LEU A 157 -2.82 9.63 22.18
C LEU A 157 -4.03 10.47 21.74
N ALA A 158 -4.62 11.26 22.64
CA ALA A 158 -5.69 12.20 22.31
C ALA A 158 -5.16 13.34 21.43
N ALA A 159 -3.97 13.89 21.75
CA ALA A 159 -3.29 14.87 20.92
C ALA A 159 -2.96 14.30 19.54
N MET A 160 -2.42 13.07 19.49
CA MET A 160 -2.14 12.35 18.24
C MET A 160 -3.40 12.20 17.39
N LEU A 161 -4.44 11.57 17.95
CA LEU A 161 -5.69 11.27 17.23
C LEU A 161 -6.33 12.54 16.67
N THR A 162 -6.30 13.63 17.44
CA THR A 162 -6.88 14.91 17.00
C THR A 162 -6.04 15.64 15.95
N LEU A 163 -4.72 15.45 15.91
CA LEU A 163 -3.88 16.02 14.87
C LEU A 163 -3.90 15.21 13.58
N THR A 164 -4.09 13.89 13.65
CA THR A 164 -4.01 12.97 12.51
C THR A 164 -5.37 12.73 11.86
N GLU A 165 -6.46 12.65 12.63
CA GLU A 165 -7.82 12.41 12.12
C GLU A 165 -8.62 13.70 11.88
N CYS A 166 -7.95 14.77 11.44
CA CYS A 166 -8.60 15.98 10.97
C CYS A 166 -9.15 15.78 9.54
N ARG A 167 -10.46 15.98 9.33
CA ARG A 167 -11.11 15.80 8.01
C ARG A 167 -11.85 17.07 7.56
N LEU A 168 -11.78 17.38 6.26
CA LEU A 168 -12.55 18.48 5.64
C LEU A 168 -14.06 18.15 5.55
N GLN A 169 -14.38 16.87 5.37
CA GLN A 169 -15.73 16.33 5.25
C GLN A 169 -15.83 14.98 5.99
N GLY A 170 -16.98 14.70 6.62
CA GLY A 170 -17.20 13.49 7.43
C GLY A 170 -17.20 13.75 8.95
N PRO A 171 -17.35 12.71 9.78
CA PRO A 171 -17.21 12.83 11.23
C PRO A 171 -15.74 13.13 11.59
N TYR A 172 -15.53 14.14 12.44
CA TYR A 172 -14.22 14.51 12.98
C TYR A 172 -14.39 14.89 14.47
N ALA A 173 -13.30 14.86 15.24
CA ALA A 173 -13.34 15.34 16.61
C ALA A 173 -13.51 16.88 16.62
N ALA A 174 -14.59 17.37 17.22
CA ALA A 174 -14.87 18.81 17.30
C ALA A 174 -14.13 19.48 18.48
N ALA A 175 -13.81 18.70 19.51
CA ALA A 175 -13.16 19.18 20.73
C ALA A 175 -12.21 18.14 21.32
N ALA A 176 -11.11 18.60 21.92
CA ALA A 176 -10.14 17.79 22.63
C ALA A 176 -9.88 18.34 24.04
N ALA A 177 -9.97 17.51 25.08
CA ALA A 177 -9.49 17.87 26.42
C ALA A 177 -8.29 16.98 26.78
N ILE A 178 -7.15 17.60 27.05
CA ILE A 178 -5.86 16.90 27.17
C ILE A 178 -5.20 17.32 28.48
N ASN A 179 -5.02 16.37 29.41
CA ASN A 179 -4.51 16.65 30.75
C ASN A 179 -3.14 16.00 31.02
N GLU A 180 -2.19 16.78 31.51
CA GLU A 180 -0.79 16.38 31.76
C GLU A 180 -0.20 15.51 30.63
N PRO A 181 -0.30 15.92 29.34
CA PRO A 181 0.09 15.04 28.23
C PRO A 181 1.60 14.87 28.10
N ILE A 182 2.01 13.68 27.66
CA ILE A 182 3.39 13.44 27.19
C ILE A 182 3.45 13.76 25.69
N LEU A 183 3.93 14.96 25.37
CA LEU A 183 3.95 15.49 24.01
C LEU A 183 5.31 15.28 23.31
N SER A 184 6.34 15.00 24.11
CA SER A 184 7.70 14.62 23.71
C SER A 184 8.25 13.57 24.66
N TRP A 185 8.69 12.44 24.12
CA TRP A 185 9.52 11.46 24.84
C TRP A 185 11.00 11.84 24.86
N VAL A 186 11.35 12.92 24.17
CA VAL A 186 12.70 13.50 24.14
C VAL A 186 12.83 14.50 25.29
N PHE A 187 12.99 13.97 26.51
CA PHE A 187 13.15 14.77 27.73
C PHE A 187 14.53 15.47 27.75
N PRO A 188 14.61 16.73 28.19
CA PRO A 188 15.89 17.43 28.36
C PRO A 188 16.59 16.93 29.63
N GLU A 189 17.62 16.11 29.47
CA GLU A 189 18.35 15.46 30.57
C GLU A 189 19.61 16.23 31.01
N ASN A 190 20.23 17.03 30.13
CA ASN A 190 21.43 17.83 30.42
C ASN A 190 21.20 19.34 30.25
N GLU A 191 21.96 20.17 30.97
CA GLU A 191 21.91 21.65 30.86
C GLU A 191 22.44 22.18 29.52
N GLU A 192 23.27 21.39 28.80
CA GLU A 192 23.84 21.73 27.49
C GLU A 192 22.93 21.37 26.30
N ASP A 193 21.89 20.56 26.52
CA ASP A 193 20.87 20.27 25.51
C ASP A 193 19.95 21.50 25.39
N GLU A 194 20.49 22.59 24.82
CA GLU A 194 19.75 23.81 24.52
C GLU A 194 18.59 23.45 23.59
N TYR A 195 17.43 23.21 24.19
CA TYR A 195 16.16 23.53 23.58
C TYR A 195 16.26 25.00 23.17
N GLU A 196 16.55 25.26 21.89
CA GLU A 196 16.34 26.56 21.28
C GLU A 196 14.83 26.80 21.33
N THR A 197 14.36 27.24 22.50
CA THR A 197 12.95 27.39 22.76
C THR A 197 12.46 28.42 21.77
N SER A 198 11.65 27.96 20.82
CA SER A 198 10.88 28.83 19.94
C SER A 198 9.93 29.75 20.73
N VAL A 199 9.88 29.59 22.07
CA VAL A 199 9.32 30.49 23.09
C VAL A 199 10.03 31.85 23.10
N GLY A 200 11.37 31.88 23.07
CA GLY A 200 12.15 33.12 23.05
C GLY A 200 11.97 33.91 21.76
N ARG A 201 11.84 33.24 20.60
CA ARG A 201 11.61 33.88 19.30
C ARG A 201 10.15 34.33 19.09
N LEU A 202 9.14 33.71 19.72
CA LEU A 202 7.74 34.08 19.47
C LEU A 202 7.20 35.11 20.47
N ALA A 203 7.57 35.03 21.75
CA ALA A 203 7.26 36.11 22.70
C ALA A 203 7.90 37.42 22.25
N SER A 204 9.08 37.34 21.62
CA SER A 204 9.73 38.50 21.00
C SER A 204 9.06 38.91 19.71
N TYR A 205 8.64 37.99 18.86
CA TYR A 205 7.97 38.33 17.61
C TYR A 205 6.66 39.09 17.85
N ILE A 206 5.88 38.72 18.88
CA ILE A 206 4.67 39.45 19.29
C ILE A 206 5.04 40.85 19.84
N GLN A 207 6.12 40.96 20.60
CA GLN A 207 6.60 42.24 21.16
C GLN A 207 7.28 43.15 20.11
N ASP A 208 7.94 42.56 19.11
CA ASP A 208 8.64 43.21 17.99
C ASP A 208 7.64 43.74 16.95
N LEU A 209 6.48 43.11 16.82
CA LEU A 209 5.33 43.60 16.04
C LEU A 209 4.64 44.80 16.70
N GLN A 210 4.68 44.91 18.03
CA GLN A 210 4.05 46.02 18.77
C GLN A 210 4.98 47.24 18.95
N ILE A 211 6.31 47.08 18.97
CA ILE A 211 7.24 48.16 19.41
C ILE A 211 8.36 48.48 18.39
N GLY A 212 8.45 47.75 17.28
CA GLY A 212 9.46 47.98 16.26
C GLY A 212 10.84 47.41 16.63
N ARG A 213 11.50 46.83 15.62
CA ARG A 213 12.71 46.00 15.75
C ARG A 213 13.84 46.71 16.49
N LYS A 214 14.26 46.16 17.65
CA LYS A 214 15.60 46.41 18.23
C LYS A 214 16.41 45.12 18.26
N GLN A 215 17.71 45.24 17.97
CA GLN A 215 18.67 44.13 17.97
C GLN A 215 18.74 43.46 19.35
N ARG A 216 18.80 42.13 19.37
CA ARG A 216 18.75 41.31 20.59
C ARG A 216 20.13 40.82 21.04
N ALA A 217 20.36 40.91 22.34
CA ALA A 217 21.46 40.27 23.05
C ALA A 217 21.14 38.79 23.35
N LYS A 218 22.17 37.94 23.42
CA LYS A 218 22.04 36.50 23.76
C LYS A 218 21.48 36.32 25.19
N SER A 219 20.38 35.59 25.35
CA SER A 219 19.79 35.26 26.65
C SER A 219 20.50 34.06 27.31
N LYS A 220 20.65 34.09 28.64
CA LYS A 220 21.20 32.97 29.42
C LYS A 220 20.29 31.72 29.37
N PRO A 221 20.84 30.50 29.53
CA PRO A 221 20.05 29.25 29.60
C PRO A 221 19.06 29.29 30.76
N ARG A 222 17.84 28.81 30.54
CA ARG A 222 16.77 28.73 31.55
C ARG A 222 16.56 27.27 31.96
N GLN A 223 16.51 26.99 33.25
CA GLN A 223 16.23 25.67 33.82
C GLN A 223 14.82 25.18 33.40
N THR A 224 14.71 23.91 32.99
CA THR A 224 13.47 23.32 32.44
C THR A 224 12.55 22.78 33.53
N SER A 225 11.23 22.74 33.29
CA SER A 225 10.24 22.16 34.21
C SER A 225 10.55 20.70 34.55
N PHE A 226 11.11 19.95 33.60
CA PHE A 226 11.50 18.55 33.78
C PHE A 226 12.59 18.39 34.85
N SER A 227 13.59 19.29 34.83
CA SER A 227 14.67 19.30 35.84
C SER A 227 14.21 19.90 37.19
N THR A 228 13.42 20.98 37.17
CA THR A 228 12.99 21.68 38.40
C THR A 228 11.95 20.89 39.19
N PHE A 229 11.04 20.20 38.52
CA PHE A 229 9.94 19.46 39.15
C PHE A 229 10.06 17.94 38.99
N GLY A 230 11.26 17.45 38.69
CA GLY A 230 11.55 16.02 38.50
C GLY A 230 11.31 15.16 39.73
N GLU A 231 11.29 15.73 40.93
CA GLU A 231 11.03 15.04 42.21
C GLU A 231 9.56 15.11 42.66
N ASN A 232 8.62 15.44 41.77
CA ASN A 232 7.21 15.52 42.11
C ASN A 232 6.66 14.16 42.57
N GLY A 233 5.94 14.14 43.71
CA GLY A 233 5.48 12.91 44.37
C GLY A 233 4.43 12.09 43.62
N ILE A 234 3.82 12.64 42.55
CA ILE A 234 2.84 11.93 41.71
C ILE A 234 3.46 11.53 40.36
N LEU A 235 4.16 12.45 39.69
CA LEU A 235 4.89 12.19 38.45
C LEU A 235 6.34 12.63 38.61
N ASN A 236 7.25 11.70 38.90
CA ASN A 236 8.68 12.01 38.96
C ASN A 236 9.39 11.69 37.63
N ALA A 237 10.49 12.39 37.37
CA ALA A 237 11.32 12.23 36.18
C ALA A 237 11.84 10.79 36.04
N SER A 238 12.18 10.13 37.15
CA SER A 238 12.64 8.74 37.13
C SER A 238 11.60 7.77 36.58
N THR A 239 10.30 8.00 36.86
CA THR A 239 9.19 7.18 36.38
C THR A 239 8.95 7.41 34.91
N LEU A 240 9.03 8.66 34.45
CA LEU A 240 8.90 9.03 33.04
C LEU A 240 10.07 8.46 32.20
N LEU A 241 11.29 8.53 32.70
CA LEU A 241 12.47 7.95 32.05
C LEU A 241 12.38 6.42 31.99
N LYS A 242 12.01 5.77 33.10
CA LYS A 242 11.76 4.31 33.12
C LYS A 242 10.67 3.90 32.14
N ALA A 243 9.57 4.64 32.09
CA ALA A 243 8.49 4.38 31.14
C ALA A 243 8.96 4.56 29.69
N ARG A 244 9.75 5.59 29.39
CA ARG A 244 10.35 5.79 28.08
C ARG A 244 11.20 4.59 27.66
N HIS A 245 12.02 4.05 28.56
CA HIS A 245 12.82 2.85 28.26
C HIS A 245 11.98 1.59 28.08
N ASN A 246 10.88 1.46 28.81
CA ASN A 246 10.02 0.28 28.77
C ASN A 246 9.04 0.29 27.59
N LEU A 247 8.57 1.46 27.17
CA LEU A 247 7.51 1.63 26.17
C LEU A 247 8.03 1.80 24.75
N PHE A 248 9.34 1.90 24.56
CA PHE A 248 9.99 2.02 23.27
C PHE A 248 11.07 0.96 23.13
N ARG A 249 11.39 0.59 21.88
CA ARG A 249 12.40 -0.44 21.61
C ARG A 249 13.79 0.18 21.50
N ARG A 250 13.90 1.34 20.84
CA ARG A 250 15.16 2.02 20.62
C ARG A 250 15.05 3.51 20.99
N PRO A 251 16.15 4.16 21.40
CA PRO A 251 16.16 5.61 21.65
C PRO A 251 15.75 6.46 20.44
N GLU A 252 15.95 5.94 19.23
CA GLU A 252 15.50 6.57 17.99
C GLU A 252 13.97 6.72 17.90
N ASP A 253 13.23 5.81 18.55
CA ASP A 253 11.78 5.73 18.45
C ASP A 253 11.10 6.81 19.32
N TYR A 254 11.84 7.44 20.25
CA TYR A 254 11.34 8.59 21.03
C TYR A 254 10.96 9.78 20.14
N PHE A 255 11.57 9.83 18.95
CA PHE A 255 11.41 10.88 17.96
C PHE A 255 10.25 10.63 16.98
N ASP A 256 9.47 9.57 17.18
CA ASP A 256 8.26 9.29 16.40
C ASP A 256 7.21 10.39 16.61
N THR A 257 6.66 10.96 15.54
CA THR A 257 5.72 12.10 15.60
C THR A 257 4.33 11.72 16.10
N PHE A 258 3.95 10.45 16.09
CA PHE A 258 2.69 9.96 16.64
C PHE A 258 2.83 9.67 18.14
N ALA A 259 4.00 9.19 18.57
CA ALA A 259 4.30 9.00 20.00
C ALA A 259 4.70 10.31 20.71
N SER A 260 5.31 11.25 19.98
CA SER A 260 5.70 12.60 20.40
C SER A 260 5.01 13.68 19.53
N PRO A 261 3.70 13.95 19.73
CA PRO A 261 2.90 14.83 18.87
C PRO A 261 3.47 16.24 18.63
N ILE A 262 4.26 16.79 19.56
CA ILE A 262 4.86 18.12 19.40
C ILE A 262 5.82 18.21 18.21
N LEU A 263 6.38 17.07 17.78
CA LEU A 263 7.31 16.99 16.67
C LEU A 263 6.66 17.20 15.30
N ASN A 264 5.32 17.25 15.24
CA ASN A 264 4.58 17.72 14.05
C ASN A 264 4.78 19.22 13.77
N PHE A 265 5.25 19.98 14.75
CA PHE A 265 5.37 21.43 14.67
C PHE A 265 6.80 21.95 14.79
N ARG A 266 7.72 21.12 15.32
CA ARG A 266 9.12 21.51 15.51
C ARG A 266 10.09 20.35 15.34
N THR A 267 11.34 20.74 15.19
CA THR A 267 12.48 19.83 15.24
C THR A 267 12.82 19.48 16.70
N PRO A 268 13.23 18.23 16.98
CA PRO A 268 13.61 17.79 18.33
C PRO A 268 14.76 18.59 18.95
N GLY A 269 15.74 19.03 18.14
CA GLY A 269 16.84 19.90 18.57
C GLY A 269 17.97 19.21 19.31
N VAL A 270 17.86 17.91 19.60
CA VAL A 270 18.85 17.13 20.36
C VAL A 270 19.30 15.87 19.61
N SER A 271 20.46 15.34 20.00
CA SER A 271 21.01 14.10 19.45
C SER A 271 20.32 12.86 20.04
N ILE A 272 20.41 11.71 19.34
CA ILE A 272 19.80 10.46 19.80
C ILE A 272 20.55 9.96 21.04
N PRO A 273 19.86 9.71 22.18
CA PRO A 273 20.50 9.18 23.38
C PRO A 273 21.18 7.83 23.12
N PRO A 274 22.35 7.55 23.70
CA PRO A 274 23.01 6.25 23.57
C PRO A 274 22.11 5.14 24.16
N PRO A 275 22.07 3.94 23.55
CA PRO A 275 21.30 2.83 24.09
C PRO A 275 21.89 2.38 25.45
N PRO A 276 21.06 1.89 26.39
CA PRO A 276 21.57 1.32 27.64
C PRO A 276 22.41 0.06 27.37
N PRO A 277 23.39 -0.27 28.24
CA PRO A 277 24.17 -1.50 28.11
C PRO A 277 23.26 -2.73 28.28
N LYS A 278 23.28 -3.65 27.30
CA LYS A 278 22.42 -4.85 27.25
C LYS A 278 23.10 -6.06 27.90
N THR A 279 22.31 -6.97 28.48
CA THR A 279 22.80 -8.29 28.91
C THR A 279 22.62 -9.33 27.78
N PRO A 280 23.40 -10.42 27.73
CA PRO A 280 23.35 -11.39 26.63
C PRO A 280 21.98 -12.07 26.43
N ALA A 281 21.16 -12.18 27.48
CA ALA A 281 19.82 -12.75 27.39
C ALA A 281 18.83 -11.79 26.71
N ASP A 282 19.06 -10.48 26.82
CA ASP A 282 18.24 -9.46 26.17
C ASP A 282 18.49 -9.43 24.66
N GLU A 283 19.72 -9.70 24.19
CA GLU A 283 20.06 -9.75 22.76
C GLU A 283 19.31 -10.85 22.01
N PHE A 284 19.18 -12.05 22.60
CA PHE A 284 18.47 -13.16 21.96
C PHE A 284 16.95 -12.96 21.90
N ALA A 285 16.35 -12.37 22.94
CA ALA A 285 14.92 -12.06 22.96
C ALA A 285 14.57 -10.90 22.01
N GLU A 286 15.48 -9.95 21.83
CA GLU A 286 15.34 -8.91 20.83
C GLU A 286 15.46 -9.50 19.42
N LEU A 287 16.48 -10.32 19.13
CA LEU A 287 16.73 -10.90 17.80
C LEU A 287 15.50 -11.66 17.26
N ALA A 288 14.79 -12.41 18.11
CA ALA A 288 13.55 -13.10 17.75
C ALA A 288 12.36 -12.16 17.45
N LEU A 289 12.41 -10.89 17.88
CA LEU A 289 11.40 -9.86 17.59
C LEU A 289 11.82 -8.89 16.47
N PHE A 290 13.12 -8.88 16.09
CA PHE A 290 13.69 -8.02 15.05
C PHE A 290 13.34 -8.46 13.62
N GLU A 291 12.99 -9.74 13.40
CA GLU A 291 12.76 -10.33 12.07
C GLU A 291 11.58 -9.73 11.28
N ARG A 292 10.71 -8.93 11.93
CA ARG A 292 9.53 -8.32 11.29
C ARG A 292 9.69 -6.85 10.87
N ASP A 293 10.59 -6.10 11.50
CA ASP A 293 10.75 -4.64 11.29
C ASP A 293 12.01 -4.27 10.48
N ASP A 294 12.94 -5.21 10.27
CA ASP A 294 14.18 -4.94 9.55
C ASP A 294 14.00 -4.78 8.03
N PHE A 295 12.91 -5.29 7.46
CA PHE A 295 12.57 -5.12 6.04
C PHE A 295 12.45 -3.63 5.64
N TYR A 296 11.73 -2.84 6.44
CA TYR A 296 11.53 -1.41 6.17
C TYR A 296 12.76 -0.55 6.49
N ARG A 297 13.58 -0.94 7.47
CA ARG A 297 14.79 -0.19 7.85
C ARG A 297 15.99 -0.48 6.96
N GLN A 298 16.17 -1.70 6.46
CA GLN A 298 17.25 -2.00 5.51
C GLN A 298 17.04 -1.23 4.20
N GLN A 299 15.79 -1.08 3.74
CA GLN A 299 15.45 -0.27 2.57
C GLN A 299 15.80 1.23 2.77
N MET A 300 15.52 1.78 3.95
CA MET A 300 15.89 3.15 4.32
C MET A 300 17.42 3.35 4.49
N LYS A 301 18.14 2.39 5.10
CA LYS A 301 19.60 2.45 5.24
C LYS A 301 20.31 2.42 3.89
N MET A 302 19.81 1.65 2.93
CA MET A 302 20.36 1.65 1.56
C MET A 302 20.11 2.98 0.83
N SER A 303 18.99 3.68 1.07
CA SER A 303 18.78 5.04 0.54
C SER A 303 19.73 6.10 1.13
N SER A 304 20.18 5.89 2.38
CA SER A 304 21.19 6.76 2.99
C SER A 304 22.61 6.46 2.51
N LEU A 305 22.83 5.25 1.99
CA LEU A 305 24.09 4.83 1.39
C LEU A 305 24.22 5.39 -0.04
N SER A 306 23.13 5.45 -0.81
CA SER A 306 23.13 6.07 -2.14
C SER A 306 23.45 7.57 -2.07
N TYR A 307 22.91 8.30 -1.08
CA TYR A 307 23.26 9.71 -0.86
C TYR A 307 24.75 9.92 -0.53
N ARG A 308 25.37 8.99 0.20
CA ARG A 308 26.83 9.02 0.53
C ARG A 308 27.71 8.67 -0.66
N LEU A 309 27.22 7.85 -1.59
CA LEU A 309 27.93 7.47 -2.82
C LEU A 309 27.83 8.55 -3.90
N GLN A 310 26.76 9.37 -3.87
CA GLN A 310 26.52 10.47 -4.81
C GLN A 310 27.36 11.73 -4.56
N ASN A 311 28.08 11.85 -3.43
CA ASN A 311 28.87 13.04 -3.09
C ASN A 311 30.29 12.69 -2.58
N PRO A 312 31.19 12.17 -3.43
CA PRO A 312 32.53 11.76 -3.02
C PRO A 312 33.48 12.92 -2.70
N GLU A 313 33.21 14.15 -3.16
CA GLU A 313 34.09 15.33 -2.96
C GLU A 313 33.96 16.00 -1.58
N GLN A 314 33.12 15.47 -0.68
CA GLN A 314 33.05 15.90 0.72
C GLN A 314 33.74 14.89 1.66
N GLN A 315 34.94 14.42 1.28
CA GLN A 315 35.81 13.66 2.17
C GLN A 315 37.15 14.38 2.36
N GLU A 316 37.19 15.25 3.36
CA GLU A 316 38.30 15.43 4.30
C GLU A 316 37.94 16.58 5.26
N GLU A 317 37.00 16.34 6.16
CA GLU A 317 37.05 16.97 7.48
C GLU A 317 36.85 15.85 8.49
N GLU A 318 37.90 15.56 9.27
CA GLU A 318 37.77 14.79 10.49
C GLU A 318 36.56 15.30 11.25
N LEU A 319 35.58 14.42 11.50
CA LEU A 319 34.41 14.70 12.31
C LEU A 319 34.86 15.37 13.61
N PRO A 320 34.51 16.64 13.86
CA PRO A 320 34.61 17.17 15.21
C PRO A 320 33.67 16.36 16.08
N GLU A 321 34.12 15.93 17.25
CA GLU A 321 33.26 15.32 18.27
C GLU A 321 32.05 16.22 18.53
N GLY A 322 30.88 15.84 17.97
CA GLY A 322 29.64 16.60 18.14
C GLY A 322 28.59 16.20 17.10
N LYS A 323 27.72 15.25 17.45
CA LYS A 323 26.63 14.77 16.57
C LYS A 323 25.62 15.89 16.29
N GLU A 324 25.44 16.28 15.02
CA GLU A 324 24.40 17.26 14.66
C GLU A 324 22.96 16.73 14.94
N PRO A 325 22.06 17.59 15.45
CA PRO A 325 20.67 17.22 15.74
C PRO A 325 19.84 17.01 14.45
N ARG A 326 18.96 15.99 14.47
CA ARG A 326 18.08 15.61 13.36
C ARG A 326 17.12 16.76 13.01
N LYS A 327 17.23 17.35 11.82
CA LYS A 327 16.31 18.40 11.31
C LYS A 327 14.98 17.79 10.87
N SER A 328 13.84 18.34 11.32
CA SER A 328 12.51 18.01 10.78
C SER A 328 12.03 19.15 9.87
N HIS A 329 11.87 18.84 8.58
CA HIS A 329 11.18 19.72 7.64
C HIS A 329 9.69 19.34 7.64
N ARG A 330 8.84 20.03 8.41
CA ARG A 330 7.39 20.25 8.15
C ARG A 330 6.73 20.96 9.33
N ARG A 331 5.95 22.01 9.05
CA ARG A 331 4.97 22.60 9.98
C ARG A 331 3.61 21.98 9.64
N TRP A 332 3.08 21.12 10.49
CA TRP A 332 1.73 20.59 10.33
C TRP A 332 0.67 21.58 10.87
N PRO A 333 -0.51 21.70 10.25
CA PRO A 333 -0.75 21.45 8.82
C PRO A 333 -0.08 22.49 7.92
N ASN A 334 0.18 22.10 6.66
CA ASN A 334 0.70 23.02 5.65
C ASN A 334 -0.26 24.22 5.51
N ALA A 335 0.28 25.43 5.60
CA ALA A 335 -0.53 26.66 5.51
C ALA A 335 -1.35 26.69 4.21
N GLY A 336 -2.67 26.89 4.32
CA GLY A 336 -3.63 26.84 3.21
C GLY A 336 -4.28 25.46 2.97
N SER A 337 -4.06 24.47 3.85
CA SER A 337 -4.65 23.12 3.69
C SER A 337 -6.16 23.06 3.90
N GLY A 338 -6.76 24.10 4.50
CA GLY A 338 -8.18 24.15 4.86
C GLY A 338 -8.56 23.22 6.01
N LEU A 339 -7.63 22.46 6.58
CA LEU A 339 -7.86 21.58 7.74
C LEU A 339 -8.22 22.42 8.96
N ARG A 340 -9.31 22.06 9.64
CA ARG A 340 -9.73 22.69 10.90
C ARG A 340 -9.35 21.81 12.07
N LEU A 341 -8.47 22.31 12.94
CA LEU A 341 -8.15 21.66 14.20
C LEU A 341 -9.34 21.75 15.17
N PRO A 342 -9.55 20.73 16.03
CA PRO A 342 -10.55 20.82 17.09
C PRO A 342 -10.23 21.96 18.05
N GLN A 343 -11.26 22.46 18.76
CA GLN A 343 -10.99 23.29 19.93
C GLN A 343 -10.31 22.42 20.98
N MET A 344 -9.19 22.89 21.53
CA MET A 344 -8.39 22.13 22.48
C MET A 344 -8.33 22.83 23.84
N ARG A 345 -8.56 22.06 24.90
CA ARG A 345 -8.23 22.42 26.27
C ARG A 345 -7.05 21.59 26.75
N ILE A 346 -5.91 22.23 26.91
CA ILE A 346 -4.69 21.59 27.40
C ILE A 346 -4.48 22.04 28.85
N SER A 347 -4.31 21.11 29.78
CA SER A 347 -3.97 21.43 31.17
C SER A 347 -2.69 20.73 31.60
N SER A 348 -1.77 21.50 32.20
CA SER A 348 -0.60 20.95 32.89
C SER A 348 -0.19 21.87 34.03
N ALA A 349 0.07 21.33 35.20
CA ALA A 349 0.38 22.14 36.37
C ALA A 349 1.72 22.87 36.25
N ALA A 350 1.83 24.02 36.90
CA ALA A 350 3.08 24.77 37.01
C ALA A 350 4.18 23.95 37.70
N THR A 351 3.79 23.03 38.57
CA THR A 351 4.67 22.10 39.32
C THR A 351 4.82 20.73 38.66
N SER A 352 4.39 20.58 37.40
CA SER A 352 4.52 19.33 36.63
C SER A 352 5.85 19.30 35.86
N PRO A 353 6.55 18.15 35.78
CA PRO A 353 7.70 18.02 34.90
C PRO A 353 7.32 18.17 33.41
N LEU A 354 6.03 18.03 33.06
CA LEU A 354 5.51 18.13 31.69
C LEU A 354 5.02 19.54 31.32
N SER A 355 5.15 20.53 32.22
CA SER A 355 4.58 21.87 32.04
C SER A 355 5.10 22.60 30.80
N ASP A 356 6.42 22.55 30.58
CA ASP A 356 7.06 23.27 29.46
C ASP A 356 6.60 22.74 28.10
N GLN A 357 6.52 21.41 27.94
CA GLN A 357 6.07 20.81 26.67
C GLN A 357 4.59 21.08 26.38
N ALA A 358 3.74 21.11 27.42
CA ALA A 358 2.32 21.44 27.27
C ALA A 358 2.11 22.90 26.84
N GLY A 359 2.82 23.84 27.47
CA GLY A 359 2.79 25.24 27.09
C GLY A 359 3.39 25.49 25.70
N GLU A 360 4.48 24.79 25.36
CA GLU A 360 5.08 24.88 24.03
C GLU A 360 4.12 24.38 22.95
N PHE A 361 3.51 23.22 23.14
CA PHE A 361 2.58 22.62 22.19
C PHE A 361 1.35 23.50 21.93
N ALA A 362 0.73 24.05 22.99
CA ALA A 362 -0.39 24.98 22.85
C ALA A 362 -0.04 26.17 21.95
N ARG A 363 1.12 26.78 22.19
CA ARG A 363 1.61 27.92 21.41
C ARG A 363 1.97 27.55 19.96
N LEU A 364 2.51 26.36 19.73
CA LEU A 364 2.81 25.87 18.38
C LEU A 364 1.54 25.62 17.58
N ILE A 365 0.49 25.10 18.21
CA ILE A 365 -0.83 24.95 17.56
C ILE A 365 -1.45 26.32 17.27
N GLN A 366 -1.44 27.25 18.22
CA GLN A 366 -1.93 28.62 18.00
C GLN A 366 -1.22 29.28 16.82
N LYS A 367 0.11 29.17 16.75
CA LYS A 367 0.90 29.67 15.62
C LYS A 367 0.48 29.01 14.31
N SER A 368 0.18 27.72 14.33
CA SER A 368 -0.30 27.00 13.14
C SER A 368 -1.65 27.53 12.69
N ILE A 369 -2.61 27.73 13.60
CA ILE A 369 -3.93 28.34 13.32
C ILE A 369 -3.77 29.74 12.72
N VAL A 370 -2.98 30.61 13.35
CA VAL A 370 -2.70 31.96 12.83
C VAL A 370 -2.10 31.90 11.42
N SER A 371 -1.16 30.98 11.18
CA SER A 371 -0.54 30.81 9.87
C SER A 371 -1.52 30.31 8.79
N GLN A 372 -2.54 29.53 9.17
CA GLN A 372 -3.60 29.10 8.26
C GLN A 372 -4.49 30.29 7.88
N GLU A 373 -4.97 31.05 8.86
CA GLU A 373 -5.90 32.16 8.65
C GLU A 373 -5.27 33.34 7.89
N ILE A 374 -3.99 33.65 8.14
CA ILE A 374 -3.31 34.72 7.39
C ILE A 374 -3.17 34.36 5.90
N LYS A 375 -2.86 33.09 5.59
CA LYS A 375 -2.67 32.64 4.20
C LYS A 375 -3.97 32.45 3.43
N THR A 376 -5.07 32.11 4.09
CA THR A 376 -6.37 31.91 3.42
C THR A 376 -7.02 33.23 2.99
N VAL A 377 -6.65 34.36 3.62
CA VAL A 377 -7.24 35.69 3.36
C VAL A 377 -6.34 36.59 2.49
N GLU A 378 -5.19 36.08 2.02
CA GLU A 378 -4.14 36.91 1.35
C GLU A 378 -3.75 38.14 2.20
N ALA A 379 -3.87 38.03 3.53
CA ALA A 379 -3.85 39.14 4.47
C ALA A 379 -2.43 39.45 5.01
N GLU A 380 -1.38 39.11 4.28
CA GLU A 380 0.00 39.32 4.74
C GLU A 380 0.30 40.79 5.11
N GLU A 381 -0.46 41.74 4.55
CA GLU A 381 -0.34 43.19 4.78
C GLU A 381 -1.47 43.82 5.63
N ASP A 382 -2.48 43.07 6.10
CA ASP A 382 -3.60 43.61 6.91
C ASP A 382 -3.45 43.29 8.41
N ASP A 383 -3.10 44.30 9.20
CA ASP A 383 -2.88 44.15 10.65
C ASP A 383 -4.16 43.80 11.43
N MET A 384 -5.34 44.20 10.96
CA MET A 384 -6.60 43.81 11.62
C MET A 384 -6.93 42.33 11.40
N ALA A 385 -6.58 41.79 10.22
CA ALA A 385 -6.76 40.37 9.92
C ALA A 385 -5.81 39.49 10.74
N LYS A 386 -4.58 39.97 10.99
CA LYS A 386 -3.63 39.30 11.90
C LYS A 386 -4.15 39.26 13.33
N GLU A 387 -4.62 40.39 13.86
CA GLU A 387 -5.23 40.44 15.20
C GLU A 387 -6.45 39.53 15.32
N ALA A 388 -7.32 39.51 14.31
CA ALA A 388 -8.46 38.58 14.29
C ALA A 388 -8.04 37.10 14.28
N ALA A 389 -6.98 36.75 13.55
CA ALA A 389 -6.41 35.39 13.52
C ALA A 389 -5.81 34.98 14.87
N TYR A 390 -5.15 35.90 15.58
CA TYR A 390 -4.65 35.66 16.93
C TYR A 390 -5.79 35.44 17.93
N MET A 391 -6.81 36.30 17.90
CA MET A 391 -8.00 36.16 18.75
C MET A 391 -8.73 34.83 18.50
N LEU A 392 -8.80 34.37 17.24
CA LEU A 392 -9.36 33.06 16.91
C LEU A 392 -8.51 31.91 17.49
N ALA A 393 -7.19 31.99 17.37
CA ALA A 393 -6.27 30.97 17.89
C ALA A 393 -6.32 30.86 19.42
N GLU A 394 -6.39 32.00 20.14
CA GLU A 394 -6.57 32.02 21.60
C GLU A 394 -7.91 31.45 22.03
N ARG A 395 -8.97 31.71 21.27
CA ARG A 395 -10.31 31.14 21.54
C ARG A 395 -10.37 29.64 21.26
N GLN A 396 -9.66 29.14 20.25
CA GLN A 396 -9.64 27.72 19.89
C GLN A 396 -8.75 26.87 20.79
N ILE A 397 -7.63 27.42 21.27
CA ILE A 397 -6.64 26.70 22.08
C ILE A 397 -6.52 27.35 23.44
N TYR A 398 -7.13 26.71 24.43
CA TYR A 398 -7.08 27.13 25.83
C TYR A 398 -6.07 26.29 26.60
N HIS A 399 -5.00 26.93 27.07
CA HIS A 399 -3.99 26.30 27.93
C HIS A 399 -4.17 26.77 29.39
N ARG A 400 -4.40 25.82 30.30
CA ARG A 400 -4.58 26.08 31.73
C ARG A 400 -3.39 25.55 32.53
N GLN A 401 -2.78 26.40 33.34
CA GLN A 401 -1.65 26.04 34.19
C GLN A 401 -2.01 26.13 35.68
N PRO A 402 -2.63 25.10 36.29
CA PRO A 402 -2.92 25.11 37.74
C PRO A 402 -1.63 25.09 38.57
N GLU A 403 -1.68 25.60 39.80
CA GLU A 403 -0.50 25.61 40.69
C GLU A 403 -0.01 24.20 41.04
N SER A 404 -0.93 23.25 41.24
CA SER A 404 -0.65 21.86 41.62
C SER A 404 -1.14 20.86 40.58
N LEU A 405 -0.41 19.73 40.48
CA LEU A 405 -0.71 18.61 39.59
C LEU A 405 -2.08 18.00 39.91
N ARG A 406 -2.94 17.88 38.89
CA ARG A 406 -4.33 17.42 39.01
C ARG A 406 -4.66 16.42 37.92
N LEU A 407 -4.75 15.15 38.28
CA LEU A 407 -5.17 14.07 37.38
C LEU A 407 -6.66 13.73 37.59
N TRP A 408 -7.35 13.40 36.50
CA TRP A 408 -8.76 13.05 36.56
C TRP A 408 -8.97 11.71 37.27
N SER A 409 -8.08 10.74 37.01
CA SER A 409 -8.06 9.45 37.69
C SER A 409 -7.88 9.56 39.20
N LEU A 410 -7.26 10.63 39.74
CA LEU A 410 -7.04 10.80 41.18
C LEU A 410 -8.18 11.55 41.91
N GLY A 411 -9.38 11.59 41.33
CA GLY A 411 -10.58 12.05 42.03
C GLY A 411 -10.89 13.55 41.93
N GLN A 412 -10.29 14.27 40.98
CA GLN A 412 -10.54 15.70 40.72
C GLN A 412 -11.87 15.92 39.96
N THR A 413 -12.98 15.53 40.59
CA THR A 413 -14.33 15.51 39.98
C THR A 413 -14.84 16.88 39.52
N HIS A 414 -14.33 17.98 40.08
CA HIS A 414 -14.68 19.33 39.67
C HIS A 414 -14.21 19.64 38.24
N ASP A 415 -12.98 19.25 37.89
CA ASP A 415 -12.43 19.49 36.56
C ASP A 415 -13.17 18.66 35.49
N LEU A 416 -13.56 17.42 35.82
CA LEU A 416 -14.38 16.57 34.95
C LEU A 416 -15.76 17.17 34.65
N ARG A 417 -16.42 17.80 35.64
CA ARG A 417 -17.69 18.53 35.41
C ARG A 417 -17.52 19.73 34.48
N HIS A 418 -16.42 20.47 34.63
CA HIS A 418 -16.13 21.60 33.75
C HIS A 418 -15.86 21.17 32.30
N ILE A 419 -15.14 20.07 32.11
CA ILE A 419 -14.83 19.52 30.79
C ILE A 419 -16.08 18.93 30.14
N ALA A 420 -16.88 18.18 30.91
CA ALA A 420 -18.18 17.65 30.49
C ALA A 420 -19.09 18.76 29.96
N HIS A 421 -19.28 19.82 30.75
CA HIS A 421 -20.11 20.95 30.34
C HIS A 421 -19.56 21.68 29.11
N TRP A 422 -18.23 21.81 29.01
CA TRP A 422 -17.58 22.41 27.85
C TRP A 422 -17.78 21.57 26.57
N PHE A 423 -17.64 20.25 26.66
CA PHE A 423 -17.93 19.35 25.56
C PHE A 423 -19.39 19.46 25.13
N GLU A 424 -20.34 19.44 26.07
CA GLU A 424 -21.76 19.61 25.74
C GLU A 424 -22.01 20.90 24.97
N GLN A 425 -21.46 22.03 25.42
CA GLN A 425 -21.63 23.30 24.70
C GLN A 425 -21.04 23.30 23.29
N ILE A 426 -19.84 22.76 23.09
CA ILE A 426 -19.23 22.71 21.74
C ILE A 426 -19.98 21.73 20.85
N LEU A 427 -20.30 20.55 21.38
CA LEU A 427 -21.03 19.55 20.63
C LEU A 427 -22.43 20.07 20.30
N GLU A 428 -23.14 20.76 21.19
CA GLU A 428 -24.48 21.30 20.93
C GLU A 428 -24.49 22.53 20.01
N HIS A 429 -23.60 23.49 20.24
CA HIS A 429 -23.68 24.84 19.65
C HIS A 429 -22.54 25.16 18.67
N GLY A 430 -21.57 24.27 18.47
CA GLY A 430 -20.42 24.46 17.58
C GLY A 430 -19.36 25.44 18.10
N THR A 431 -19.65 26.22 19.14
CA THR A 431 -18.73 27.15 19.80
C THR A 431 -19.04 27.26 21.30
N TYR A 432 -18.01 27.47 22.12
CA TYR A 432 -18.20 27.83 23.54
C TYR A 432 -18.59 29.32 23.68
N LEU A 433 -19.63 29.60 24.47
CA LEU A 433 -20.08 30.94 24.83
C LEU A 433 -19.87 31.13 26.34
N GLU A 434 -18.97 32.01 26.74
CA GLU A 434 -18.83 32.37 28.16
C GLU A 434 -20.09 33.08 28.66
N ARG A 435 -20.45 32.84 29.92
CA ARG A 435 -21.71 33.29 30.51
C ARG A 435 -21.73 34.84 30.56
N GLY A 436 -22.48 35.46 29.66
CA GLY A 436 -22.67 36.92 29.57
C GLY A 436 -22.19 37.58 28.27
N ALA A 437 -21.62 36.84 27.31
CA ALA A 437 -21.27 37.39 25.99
C ALA A 437 -22.40 37.11 24.98
N GLU A 438 -22.88 38.16 24.29
CA GLU A 438 -23.83 38.00 23.18
C GLU A 438 -23.21 37.20 22.01
N PRO A 439 -24.02 36.47 21.21
CA PRO A 439 -23.52 35.70 20.09
C PRO A 439 -22.83 36.62 19.08
N TYR A 440 -21.53 36.42 18.86
CA TYR A 440 -20.80 37.08 17.78
C TYR A 440 -21.29 36.48 16.46
N ASP A 441 -22.14 37.21 15.73
CA ASP A 441 -22.72 36.76 14.46
C ASP A 441 -21.65 36.72 13.37
N GLU A 442 -21.22 35.51 12.98
CA GLU A 442 -20.27 35.22 11.89
C GLU A 442 -20.66 35.92 10.55
N LYS A 443 -21.92 36.36 10.41
CA LYS A 443 -22.39 37.11 9.23
C LYS A 443 -21.87 38.55 9.18
N VAL A 444 -21.52 39.18 10.30
CA VAL A 444 -21.16 40.61 10.30
C VAL A 444 -19.78 40.85 9.68
N VAL A 445 -18.84 39.92 9.84
CA VAL A 445 -17.50 40.02 9.23
C VAL A 445 -17.54 39.68 7.73
N LEU A 446 -18.36 38.71 7.31
CA LEU A 446 -18.55 38.34 5.90
C LEU A 446 -19.29 39.42 5.08
N VAL A 447 -20.14 40.23 5.74
CA VAL A 447 -20.83 41.37 5.11
C VAL A 447 -19.90 42.57 4.97
N ASP A 448 -19.02 42.83 5.95
CA ASP A 448 -18.02 43.91 5.86
C ASP A 448 -16.87 43.58 4.88
N GLN A 449 -16.44 42.32 4.78
CA GLN A 449 -15.46 41.87 3.78
C GLN A 449 -15.99 41.97 2.33
N ARG A 450 -17.30 41.70 2.10
CA ARG A 450 -17.92 41.89 0.78
C ARG A 450 -18.12 43.37 0.40
N ALA A 451 -18.28 44.25 1.39
CA ALA A 451 -18.40 45.69 1.17
C ALA A 451 -17.05 46.32 0.77
N ARG A 452 -15.93 45.80 1.27
CA ARG A 452 -14.57 46.33 1.00
C ARG A 452 -13.93 45.81 -0.29
N LEU A 453 -14.31 44.61 -0.76
CA LEU A 453 -13.90 44.07 -2.07
C LEU A 453 -14.53 44.80 -3.28
N ARG A 454 -15.49 45.70 -3.05
CA ARG A 454 -16.04 46.60 -4.06
C ARG A 454 -15.59 48.03 -3.80
N GLY A 455 -14.31 48.30 -3.94
CA GLY A 455 -13.83 49.67 -4.09
C GLY A 455 -14.40 50.27 -5.38
N GLY A 456 -15.25 51.30 -5.28
CA GLY A 456 -15.72 52.05 -6.45
C GLY A 456 -17.04 52.77 -6.23
N VAL A 457 -16.97 54.06 -5.93
CA VAL A 457 -18.07 55.01 -6.13
C VAL A 457 -18.43 54.98 -7.63
N GLY A 458 -19.67 54.60 -7.98
CA GLY A 458 -20.13 54.60 -9.37
C GLY A 458 -21.55 54.07 -9.58
N SER A 459 -22.48 55.01 -9.80
CA SER A 459 -23.84 54.94 -10.41
C SER A 459 -24.59 53.60 -10.50
N VAL A 460 -25.81 53.60 -9.93
CA VAL A 460 -26.85 52.59 -10.09
C VAL A 460 -27.30 52.48 -11.56
N GLU A 461 -26.90 51.41 -12.27
CA GLU A 461 -27.50 51.03 -13.56
C GLU A 461 -28.84 50.28 -13.32
N SER A 462 -29.89 50.70 -14.03
CA SER A 462 -31.26 50.20 -13.83
C SER A 462 -31.48 48.78 -14.40
N GLU A 463 -32.35 48.00 -13.76
CA GLU A 463 -32.67 46.59 -14.09
C GLU A 463 -33.11 46.33 -15.55
N ASP A 464 -33.46 47.38 -16.30
CA ASP A 464 -33.91 47.28 -17.69
C ASP A 464 -32.77 47.00 -18.68
N GLU A 465 -31.54 47.43 -18.41
CA GLU A 465 -30.39 47.18 -19.29
C GLU A 465 -29.89 45.73 -19.19
N ALA A 466 -29.97 45.14 -18.00
CA ALA A 466 -29.63 43.73 -17.77
C ALA A 466 -30.58 42.77 -18.51
N ARG A 467 -31.89 43.10 -18.57
CA ARG A 467 -32.89 42.30 -19.31
C ARG A 467 -32.69 42.35 -20.82
N ARG A 468 -32.27 43.49 -21.38
CA ARG A 468 -31.95 43.63 -22.81
C ARG A 468 -30.73 42.80 -23.23
N ARG A 469 -29.66 42.74 -22.42
CA ARG A 469 -28.49 41.90 -22.70
C ARG A 469 -28.80 40.40 -22.66
N LYS A 470 -29.67 39.97 -21.74
CA LYS A 470 -30.10 38.56 -21.64
C LYS A 470 -30.91 38.10 -22.86
N ARG A 471 -31.81 38.94 -23.38
CA ARG A 471 -32.56 38.63 -24.62
C ARG A 471 -31.66 38.59 -25.86
N ARG A 472 -30.65 39.46 -25.93
CA ARG A 472 -29.68 39.48 -27.04
C ARG A 472 -28.79 38.23 -27.06
N ARG A 473 -28.38 37.70 -25.90
CA ARG A 473 -27.63 36.44 -25.79
C ARG A 473 -28.44 35.21 -26.20
N ILE A 474 -29.73 35.15 -25.83
CA ILE A 474 -30.61 34.03 -26.21
C ILE A 474 -30.86 34.02 -27.73
N GLY A 475 -31.02 35.20 -28.34
CA GLY A 475 -31.15 35.31 -29.80
C GLY A 475 -29.91 34.83 -30.57
N ILE A 476 -28.69 35.13 -30.07
CA ILE A 476 -27.43 34.70 -30.69
C ILE A 476 -27.27 33.17 -30.62
N VAL A 477 -27.61 32.55 -29.49
CA VAL A 477 -27.54 31.09 -29.33
C VAL A 477 -28.54 30.37 -30.25
N GLY A 478 -29.74 30.94 -30.43
CA GLY A 478 -30.74 30.41 -31.37
C GLY A 478 -30.26 30.43 -32.83
N ILE A 479 -29.57 31.50 -33.25
CA ILE A 479 -29.02 31.61 -34.61
C ILE A 479 -27.91 30.60 -34.85
N ILE A 480 -27.03 30.36 -33.87
CA ILE A 480 -25.94 29.37 -33.97
C ILE A 480 -26.51 27.94 -34.15
N LEU A 481 -27.57 27.59 -33.43
CA LEU A 481 -28.22 26.27 -33.56
C LEU A 481 -28.87 26.06 -34.93
N ILE A 482 -29.46 27.10 -35.53
CA ILE A 482 -30.05 27.03 -36.87
C ILE A 482 -28.96 26.83 -37.94
N VAL A 483 -27.81 27.50 -37.79
CA VAL A 483 -26.66 27.33 -38.71
C VAL A 483 -26.06 25.92 -38.61
N ILE A 484 -25.96 25.34 -37.41
CA ILE A 484 -25.48 23.96 -37.23
C ILE A 484 -26.44 22.96 -37.88
N LEU A 485 -27.76 23.13 -37.70
CA LEU A 485 -28.76 22.27 -38.34
C LEU A 485 -28.77 22.39 -39.87
N ALA A 486 -28.50 23.59 -40.41
CA ALA A 486 -28.40 23.79 -41.86
C ALA A 486 -27.15 23.16 -42.50
N ILE A 487 -26.10 22.89 -41.71
CA ILE A 487 -24.86 22.23 -42.18
C ILE A 487 -24.95 20.71 -42.10
N VAL A 488 -25.66 20.15 -41.12
CA VAL A 488 -25.72 18.70 -40.90
C VAL A 488 -26.65 17.98 -41.90
N ILE A 489 -27.71 18.65 -42.36
CA ILE A 489 -28.72 18.03 -43.25
C ILE A 489 -28.17 17.77 -44.69
N PRO A 490 -27.35 18.64 -45.30
CA PRO A 490 -26.78 18.35 -46.63
C PRO A 490 -25.67 17.29 -46.63
N VAL A 491 -24.90 17.15 -45.54
CA VAL A 491 -23.75 16.23 -45.47
C VAL A 491 -24.19 14.76 -45.30
N GLY A 492 -25.31 14.51 -44.62
CA GLY A 492 -25.89 13.16 -44.48
C GLY A 492 -26.51 12.59 -45.76
N VAL A 493 -26.85 13.42 -46.75
CA VAL A 493 -27.52 13.00 -47.99
C VAL A 493 -26.53 12.71 -49.14
N VAL A 494 -25.26 13.14 -49.03
CA VAL A 494 -24.24 12.95 -50.08
C VAL A 494 -23.38 11.69 -49.88
N LEU A 495 -23.44 11.03 -48.72
CA LEU A 495 -22.64 9.83 -48.41
C LEU A 495 -23.40 8.49 -48.51
N SER A 496 -24.62 8.46 -49.02
CA SER A 496 -25.46 7.24 -49.06
C SER A 496 -25.82 6.71 -50.45
N ASN A 497 -25.12 7.12 -51.52
CA ASN A 497 -25.37 6.59 -52.87
C ASN A 497 -24.10 6.38 -53.69
N LYS A 498 -23.57 5.14 -53.68
CA LYS A 498 -22.76 4.43 -54.70
C LYS A 498 -22.09 3.23 -53.98
N ASN A 499 -22.14 1.97 -54.40
CA ASN A 499 -22.63 1.29 -55.59
C ASN A 499 -22.81 -0.20 -55.28
N LYS A 500 -23.78 -0.85 -55.92
CA LYS A 500 -23.86 -2.32 -56.08
C LYS A 500 -23.22 -2.74 -57.40
N SER A 501 -22.62 -3.94 -57.36
CA SER A 501 -22.48 -4.97 -58.41
C SER A 501 -21.32 -4.97 -59.43
N SER A 502 -20.78 -6.20 -59.53
CA SER A 502 -20.34 -6.96 -60.71
C SER A 502 -18.84 -7.04 -61.05
N THR A 503 -18.40 -8.30 -61.13
CA THR A 503 -17.11 -8.87 -61.56
C THR A 503 -16.75 -8.48 -63.01
N PRO A 504 -15.45 -8.43 -63.36
CA PRO A 504 -14.93 -9.48 -64.25
C PRO A 504 -13.48 -9.93 -63.94
N ALA A 505 -13.07 -10.99 -64.66
CA ALA A 505 -11.94 -11.88 -64.40
C ALA A 505 -10.56 -11.41 -64.92
N ASN A 506 -9.53 -12.04 -64.33
CA ASN A 506 -8.19 -12.40 -64.83
C ASN A 506 -7.22 -11.31 -65.36
N THR A 507 -6.13 -11.10 -64.62
CA THR A 507 -4.74 -11.24 -65.14
C THR A 507 -3.77 -11.50 -63.99
N ALA A 508 -2.85 -12.44 -64.20
CA ALA A 508 -1.89 -12.95 -63.24
C ALA A 508 -0.73 -11.98 -62.97
N SER A 509 -0.28 -11.92 -61.71
CA SER A 509 1.10 -11.59 -61.35
C SER A 509 1.40 -12.17 -59.96
N ASP A 510 2.40 -13.05 -59.89
CA ASP A 510 2.90 -13.71 -58.70
C ASP A 510 3.31 -12.72 -57.60
N SER A 511 2.71 -12.87 -56.43
CA SER A 511 3.34 -12.55 -55.14
C SER A 511 2.69 -13.42 -54.06
N SER A 512 3.51 -14.23 -53.40
CA SER A 512 3.15 -15.23 -52.39
C SER A 512 2.16 -14.71 -51.33
N SER A 513 0.89 -15.08 -51.45
CA SER A 513 -0.13 -14.90 -50.43
C SER A 513 -0.01 -16.01 -49.39
N SER A 514 0.39 -15.67 -48.16
CA SER A 514 0.24 -16.55 -47.01
C SER A 514 -1.25 -16.77 -46.74
N SER A 515 -1.75 -17.98 -47.00
CA SER A 515 -3.12 -18.36 -46.68
C SER A 515 -3.35 -18.30 -45.16
N ASN A 516 -4.27 -17.47 -44.69
CA ASN A 516 -4.69 -17.33 -43.28
C ASN A 516 -5.48 -18.54 -42.71
N SER A 517 -5.40 -19.72 -43.33
CA SER A 517 -6.09 -20.93 -42.86
C SER A 517 -5.13 -21.82 -42.06
N PRO A 518 -5.54 -22.37 -40.90
CA PRO A 518 -4.70 -23.28 -40.14
C PRO A 518 -4.36 -24.54 -40.94
N SER A 519 -3.13 -25.03 -40.78
CA SER A 519 -2.65 -26.21 -41.50
C SER A 519 -3.08 -27.48 -40.78
N ASN A 520 -3.88 -28.29 -41.48
CA ASN A 520 -4.35 -29.60 -41.00
C ASN A 520 -3.90 -30.75 -41.92
N LYS A 521 -2.80 -30.56 -42.66
CA LYS A 521 -2.36 -31.48 -43.72
C LYS A 521 -2.03 -32.90 -43.22
N ASN A 522 -1.65 -33.08 -41.96
CA ASN A 522 -1.42 -34.42 -41.39
C ASN A 522 -2.71 -35.19 -41.12
N LEU A 523 -3.90 -34.58 -41.26
CA LEU A 523 -5.17 -35.30 -41.36
C LEU A 523 -5.44 -35.86 -42.76
N ASP A 524 -4.67 -35.50 -43.78
CA ASP A 524 -4.88 -35.96 -45.15
C ASP A 524 -4.81 -37.50 -45.19
N GLY A 525 -5.91 -38.13 -45.62
CA GLY A 525 -6.03 -39.59 -45.68
C GLY A 525 -6.54 -40.26 -44.41
N ILE A 526 -6.85 -39.50 -43.36
CA ILE A 526 -7.55 -39.96 -42.14
C ILE A 526 -9.01 -39.54 -42.24
N SER A 527 -9.95 -40.43 -41.90
CA SER A 527 -11.37 -40.08 -41.84
C SER A 527 -11.81 -39.83 -40.40
N GLN A 528 -12.67 -38.84 -40.19
CA GLN A 528 -13.28 -38.62 -38.85
C GLN A 528 -14.09 -39.82 -38.38
N SER A 529 -14.59 -40.64 -39.31
CA SER A 529 -15.26 -41.91 -38.99
C SER A 529 -14.35 -42.93 -38.30
N ASP A 530 -13.03 -42.77 -38.39
CA ASP A 530 -12.05 -43.68 -37.79
C ASP A 530 -11.87 -43.40 -36.28
N ILE A 531 -12.41 -42.27 -35.80
CA ILE A 531 -12.44 -41.90 -34.39
C ILE A 531 -13.68 -42.52 -33.73
N PRO A 532 -13.55 -43.17 -32.56
CA PRO A 532 -14.69 -43.69 -31.82
C PRO A 532 -15.76 -42.64 -31.57
N LYS A 533 -17.04 -43.02 -31.67
CA LYS A 533 -18.17 -42.08 -31.58
C LYS A 533 -18.19 -41.28 -30.28
N GLU A 534 -17.76 -41.88 -29.19
CA GLU A 534 -17.62 -41.27 -27.87
C GLU A 534 -16.50 -40.22 -27.77
N ALA A 535 -15.52 -40.27 -28.68
CA ALA A 535 -14.40 -39.34 -28.72
C ALA A 535 -14.63 -38.20 -29.75
N GLN A 536 -15.50 -38.40 -30.74
CA GLN A 536 -15.85 -37.37 -31.72
C GLN A 536 -16.39 -36.11 -31.04
N GLY A 537 -15.92 -34.93 -31.44
CA GLY A 537 -16.32 -33.68 -30.81
C GLY A 537 -15.65 -33.35 -29.47
N THR A 538 -14.82 -34.26 -28.93
CA THR A 538 -14.11 -34.05 -27.66
C THR A 538 -12.70 -33.52 -27.87
N VAL A 539 -11.98 -33.22 -26.78
CA VAL A 539 -10.56 -32.82 -26.84
C VAL A 539 -9.65 -33.86 -27.50
N LEU A 540 -10.08 -35.12 -27.64
CA LEU A 540 -9.35 -36.21 -28.28
C LEU A 540 -9.57 -36.30 -29.80
N ASP A 541 -10.51 -35.53 -30.35
CA ASP A 541 -10.84 -35.54 -31.79
C ASP A 541 -10.01 -34.47 -32.54
N PRO A 542 -8.97 -34.86 -33.30
CA PRO A 542 -8.13 -33.91 -34.01
C PRO A 542 -8.83 -33.16 -35.14
N PHE A 543 -10.01 -33.60 -35.62
CA PHE A 543 -10.79 -32.83 -36.59
C PHE A 543 -11.46 -31.60 -35.98
N THR A 544 -11.48 -31.50 -34.65
CA THR A 544 -11.98 -30.32 -33.93
C THR A 544 -10.90 -29.33 -33.52
N TRP A 545 -9.63 -29.69 -33.66
CA TRP A 545 -8.52 -28.85 -33.23
C TRP A 545 -8.33 -27.68 -34.20
N TYR A 546 -7.86 -26.54 -33.68
CA TYR A 546 -7.63 -25.36 -34.51
C TYR A 546 -6.59 -25.63 -35.61
N ASP A 547 -5.47 -26.25 -35.24
CA ASP A 547 -4.45 -26.75 -36.15
C ASP A 547 -3.93 -28.11 -35.66
N THR A 548 -3.45 -28.95 -36.58
CA THR A 548 -2.86 -30.26 -36.24
C THR A 548 -1.35 -30.33 -36.50
N THR A 549 -0.69 -29.19 -36.75
CA THR A 549 0.75 -29.16 -37.07
C THR A 549 1.58 -29.67 -35.88
N ASP A 550 2.58 -30.49 -36.19
CA ASP A 550 3.49 -31.19 -35.26
C ASP A 550 2.86 -32.23 -34.32
N PHE A 551 1.54 -32.44 -34.40
CA PHE A 551 0.85 -33.44 -33.61
C PHE A 551 0.79 -34.81 -34.29
N ASN A 552 0.87 -35.87 -33.48
CA ASN A 552 0.40 -37.19 -33.88
C ASN A 552 -1.13 -37.24 -33.81
N VAL A 553 -1.78 -37.29 -34.97
CA VAL A 553 -3.25 -37.29 -35.10
C VAL A 553 -3.85 -38.70 -35.06
N THR A 554 -3.05 -39.74 -34.81
CA THR A 554 -3.56 -41.10 -34.61
C THR A 554 -4.31 -41.17 -33.29
N TYR A 555 -5.59 -41.56 -33.35
CA TYR A 555 -6.43 -41.62 -32.15
C TYR A 555 -5.84 -42.56 -31.09
N THR A 556 -5.81 -42.07 -29.85
CA THR A 556 -5.53 -42.87 -28.65
C THR A 556 -6.30 -42.32 -27.46
N SER A 557 -6.85 -43.22 -26.63
CA SER A 557 -7.45 -42.89 -25.34
C SER A 557 -6.47 -43.11 -24.17
N ALA A 558 -5.20 -43.38 -24.46
CA ALA A 558 -4.21 -43.63 -23.43
C ALA A 558 -3.99 -42.40 -22.54
N THR A 559 -3.78 -42.66 -21.25
CA THR A 559 -3.47 -41.63 -20.26
C THR A 559 -2.34 -42.10 -19.36
N VAL A 560 -1.58 -41.14 -18.83
CA VAL A 560 -0.61 -41.38 -17.77
C VAL A 560 -0.92 -40.41 -16.63
N GLY A 561 -1.14 -40.91 -15.42
CA GLY A 561 -1.61 -40.08 -14.31
C GLY A 561 -2.93 -39.36 -14.60
N GLY A 562 -3.81 -39.94 -15.43
CA GLY A 562 -5.08 -39.32 -15.84
C GLY A 562 -4.98 -38.26 -16.94
N LEU A 563 -3.77 -37.95 -17.40
CA LEU A 563 -3.52 -36.95 -18.45
C LEU A 563 -3.35 -37.62 -19.82
N SER A 564 -4.00 -37.05 -20.84
CA SER A 564 -4.01 -37.62 -22.20
C SER A 564 -2.63 -37.57 -22.86
N THR A 565 -2.31 -38.62 -23.61
CA THR A 565 -1.14 -38.68 -24.50
C THR A 565 -1.50 -38.39 -25.97
N MET A 566 -2.76 -38.03 -26.26
CA MET A 566 -3.20 -37.71 -27.62
C MET A 566 -2.40 -36.53 -28.18
N GLY A 567 -1.96 -36.62 -29.44
CA GLY A 567 -1.10 -35.61 -30.07
C GLY A 567 0.40 -35.86 -29.91
N LEU A 568 0.84 -36.75 -29.02
CA LEU A 568 2.27 -37.02 -28.80
C LEU A 568 2.88 -37.98 -29.82
N ASN A 569 4.10 -37.66 -30.24
CA ASN A 569 4.97 -38.61 -30.93
C ASN A 569 5.65 -39.54 -29.92
N ASP A 570 5.77 -40.83 -30.25
CA ASP A 570 6.38 -41.86 -29.39
C ASP A 570 7.91 -41.81 -29.37
N THR A 571 8.52 -41.15 -30.36
CA THR A 571 9.98 -40.99 -30.50
C THR A 571 10.41 -39.58 -30.12
N TRP A 572 11.61 -39.44 -29.56
CA TRP A 572 12.21 -38.16 -29.19
C TRP A 572 13.74 -38.22 -29.30
N ASP A 573 14.37 -37.06 -29.49
CA ASP A 573 15.83 -36.90 -29.54
C ASP A 573 16.30 -35.78 -28.61
N ASP A 574 17.14 -36.14 -27.62
CA ASP A 574 17.74 -35.20 -26.66
C ASP A 574 19.21 -34.89 -27.02
N SER A 575 19.66 -35.17 -28.24
CA SER A 575 21.05 -34.93 -28.66
C SER A 575 21.37 -33.45 -28.94
N THR A 576 20.35 -32.61 -29.12
CA THR A 576 20.53 -31.19 -29.44
C THR A 576 21.11 -30.39 -28.28
N GLN A 577 22.01 -29.48 -28.62
CA GLN A 577 22.61 -28.48 -27.74
C GLN A 577 21.99 -27.11 -28.01
N ALA A 578 21.56 -26.38 -26.97
CA ALA A 578 21.01 -25.04 -27.14
C ALA A 578 22.04 -24.05 -27.70
N ASN A 579 23.26 -24.06 -27.16
CA ASN A 579 24.35 -23.20 -27.63
C ASN A 579 25.71 -23.76 -27.17
N ALA A 580 26.80 -23.20 -27.69
CA ALA A 580 28.16 -23.69 -27.46
C ALA A 580 28.62 -23.64 -25.99
N ASN A 581 27.97 -22.87 -25.12
CA ASN A 581 28.39 -22.69 -23.72
C ASN A 581 27.76 -23.71 -22.76
N VAL A 582 26.82 -24.53 -23.23
CA VAL A 582 26.01 -25.40 -22.38
C VAL A 582 25.92 -26.81 -22.93
N PRO A 583 25.78 -27.86 -22.09
CA PRO A 583 25.66 -29.22 -22.57
C PRO A 583 24.37 -29.48 -23.37
N ALA A 584 24.44 -30.42 -24.31
CA ALA A 584 23.27 -31.02 -24.96
C ALA A 584 22.29 -31.61 -23.93
N LEU A 585 21.01 -31.76 -24.29
CA LEU A 585 19.97 -32.22 -23.36
C LEU A 585 20.31 -33.57 -22.71
N ASN A 586 20.84 -34.51 -23.48
CA ASN A 586 21.26 -35.84 -23.01
C ASN A 586 22.55 -35.86 -22.18
N LYS A 587 23.18 -34.70 -21.94
CA LYS A 587 24.36 -34.55 -21.09
C LYS A 587 23.98 -33.86 -19.78
N PRO A 588 24.62 -34.23 -18.65
CA PRO A 588 24.35 -33.61 -17.36
C PRO A 588 24.57 -32.09 -17.38
N TRP A 589 23.69 -31.35 -16.72
CA TRP A 589 23.86 -29.93 -16.42
C TRP A 589 24.33 -29.76 -14.97
N GLU A 590 25.36 -28.95 -14.73
CA GLU A 590 25.88 -28.69 -13.39
C GLU A 590 25.19 -27.48 -12.74
N TYR A 591 23.97 -27.70 -12.24
CA TYR A 591 23.18 -26.64 -11.59
C TYR A 591 23.92 -26.05 -10.38
N GLY A 592 23.83 -24.72 -10.23
CA GLY A 592 24.55 -23.95 -9.21
C GLY A 592 26.02 -23.67 -9.55
N LYS A 593 26.58 -24.25 -10.62
CA LYS A 593 27.90 -23.86 -11.16
C LYS A 593 27.78 -23.20 -12.53
N MET A 594 26.79 -23.61 -13.32
CA MET A 594 26.45 -23.00 -14.59
C MET A 594 25.21 -22.11 -14.40
N PRO A 595 25.25 -20.82 -14.79
CA PRO A 595 24.10 -19.95 -14.68
C PRO A 595 23.02 -20.38 -15.67
N ILE A 596 21.78 -20.42 -15.20
CA ILE A 596 20.59 -20.53 -16.03
C ILE A 596 20.36 -19.19 -16.74
N ARG A 597 20.22 -19.20 -18.06
CA ARG A 597 19.85 -18.03 -18.86
C ARG A 597 18.58 -18.38 -19.60
N GLY A 598 17.47 -18.06 -18.96
CA GLY A 598 16.13 -18.42 -19.42
C GLY A 598 15.28 -17.23 -19.83
N VAL A 599 14.15 -17.55 -20.44
CA VAL A 599 13.07 -16.61 -20.76
C VAL A 599 11.72 -17.26 -20.44
N ASN A 600 10.75 -16.45 -20.03
CA ASN A 600 9.38 -16.90 -19.82
C ASN A 600 8.60 -16.94 -21.15
N ALA A 601 7.75 -17.93 -21.31
CA ALA A 601 6.70 -17.98 -22.32
C ALA A 601 5.35 -17.49 -21.73
N GLY A 602 5.38 -16.32 -21.08
CA GLY A 602 4.23 -15.72 -20.41
C GLY A 602 3.11 -15.31 -21.38
N GLY A 603 1.88 -15.21 -20.88
CA GLY A 603 0.70 -14.89 -21.67
C GLY A 603 0.25 -16.00 -22.63
N TRP A 604 0.87 -17.18 -22.60
CA TRP A 604 0.56 -18.29 -23.51
C TRP A 604 -0.50 -19.24 -22.94
N PHE A 605 -0.18 -20.03 -21.91
CA PHE A 605 -1.12 -20.96 -21.24
C PHE A 605 -1.65 -20.44 -19.89
N SER A 606 -1.30 -19.21 -19.55
CA SER A 606 -1.93 -18.37 -18.54
C SER A 606 -2.06 -16.99 -19.16
N ILE A 607 -3.29 -16.52 -19.39
CA ILE A 607 -3.54 -15.29 -20.15
C ILE A 607 -3.33 -14.06 -19.26
N GLU A 608 -2.63 -13.06 -19.80
CA GLU A 608 -2.36 -11.80 -19.12
C GLU A 608 -2.68 -10.60 -20.01
N PRO A 609 -3.49 -9.64 -19.52
CA PRO A 609 -3.85 -8.44 -20.28
C PRO A 609 -2.67 -7.60 -20.77
N VAL A 610 -1.58 -7.52 -20.00
CA VAL A 610 -0.39 -6.74 -20.39
C VAL A 610 0.39 -7.38 -21.55
N ILE A 611 0.34 -8.72 -21.64
CA ILE A 611 1.05 -9.47 -22.68
C ILE A 611 0.20 -9.53 -23.96
N THR A 612 -1.11 -9.75 -23.81
CA THR A 612 -2.08 -9.94 -24.90
C THR A 612 -3.29 -9.00 -24.80
N PRO A 613 -3.07 -7.67 -24.84
CA PRO A 613 -4.15 -6.69 -24.73
C PRO A 613 -5.24 -6.85 -25.80
N SER A 614 -4.94 -7.43 -26.97
CA SER A 614 -5.93 -7.66 -28.03
C SER A 614 -7.11 -8.53 -27.58
N LEU A 615 -6.89 -9.48 -26.66
CA LEU A 615 -7.94 -10.33 -26.09
C LEU A 615 -8.92 -9.55 -25.18
N PHE A 616 -8.54 -8.34 -24.74
CA PHE A 616 -9.29 -7.53 -23.78
C PHE A 616 -9.80 -6.21 -24.38
N SER A 617 -9.09 -5.66 -25.36
CA SER A 617 -9.29 -4.29 -25.88
C SER A 617 -10.64 -4.04 -26.56
N ASP A 618 -11.30 -5.08 -27.08
CA ASP A 618 -12.63 -4.98 -27.70
C ASP A 618 -13.77 -4.85 -26.66
N PHE A 619 -13.48 -5.12 -25.38
CA PHE A 619 -14.44 -4.97 -24.29
C PHE A 619 -14.41 -3.56 -23.70
N LYS A 620 -15.58 -3.06 -23.29
CA LYS A 620 -15.62 -1.80 -22.54
C LYS A 620 -15.18 -2.06 -21.11
N THR A 621 -14.58 -1.08 -20.45
CA THR A 621 -14.25 -1.19 -19.01
C THR A 621 -15.48 -1.56 -18.16
N SER A 622 -16.67 -1.09 -18.55
CA SER A 622 -17.94 -1.44 -17.89
C SER A 622 -18.35 -2.91 -18.03
N ASP A 623 -17.75 -3.67 -18.96
CA ASP A 623 -18.00 -5.10 -19.10
C ASP A 623 -17.28 -5.94 -18.04
N GLY A 624 -16.30 -5.36 -17.32
CA GLY A 624 -15.61 -6.03 -16.22
C GLY A 624 -14.70 -7.20 -16.63
N VAL A 625 -14.20 -7.20 -17.88
CA VAL A 625 -13.29 -8.23 -18.39
C VAL A 625 -11.84 -7.84 -18.06
N ILE A 626 -11.27 -8.48 -17.04
CA ILE A 626 -10.00 -8.06 -16.40
C ILE A 626 -9.01 -9.21 -16.18
N ASP A 627 -9.40 -10.45 -16.50
CA ASP A 627 -8.60 -11.66 -16.35
C ASP A 627 -9.18 -12.79 -17.22
N GLU A 628 -8.55 -13.96 -17.23
CA GLU A 628 -9.01 -15.10 -18.02
C GLU A 628 -10.37 -15.63 -17.55
N TRP A 629 -10.65 -15.58 -16.24
CA TRP A 629 -11.95 -15.96 -15.67
C TRP A 629 -13.09 -15.14 -16.26
N THR A 630 -12.99 -13.81 -16.19
CA THR A 630 -14.00 -12.88 -16.69
C THR A 630 -14.07 -12.87 -18.22
N LEU A 631 -12.94 -13.07 -18.91
CA LEU A 631 -12.89 -13.23 -20.36
C LEU A 631 -13.69 -14.45 -20.81
N CYS A 632 -13.40 -15.62 -20.24
CA CYS A 632 -14.12 -16.85 -20.58
C CYS A 632 -15.60 -16.76 -20.22
N SER A 633 -15.92 -16.17 -19.06
CA SER A 633 -17.30 -15.92 -18.62
C SER A 633 -18.07 -15.06 -19.63
N LYS A 634 -17.44 -13.99 -20.14
CA LYS A 634 -18.05 -13.05 -21.09
C LYS A 634 -18.23 -13.64 -22.48
N LEU A 635 -17.25 -14.40 -22.96
CA LEU A 635 -17.31 -15.06 -24.27
C LEU A 635 -18.34 -16.20 -24.27
N GLY A 636 -18.42 -16.95 -23.16
CA GLY A 636 -19.13 -18.22 -23.06
C GLY A 636 -18.32 -19.37 -23.66
N ALA A 637 -18.60 -20.60 -23.23
CA ALA A 637 -17.76 -21.79 -23.48
C ALA A 637 -17.30 -21.96 -24.93
N SER A 638 -18.22 -21.91 -25.91
CA SER A 638 -17.89 -22.14 -27.32
C SER A 638 -16.96 -21.06 -27.90
N ARG A 639 -17.25 -19.77 -27.67
CA ARG A 639 -16.39 -18.69 -28.17
C ARG A 639 -15.07 -18.61 -27.41
N ALA A 640 -15.08 -18.89 -26.11
CA ALA A 640 -13.86 -18.97 -25.30
C ALA A 640 -12.93 -20.05 -25.85
N GLN A 641 -13.45 -21.26 -26.13
CA GLN A 641 -12.67 -22.34 -26.71
C GLN A 641 -12.04 -21.95 -28.06
N THR A 642 -12.83 -21.46 -29.02
CA THR A 642 -12.29 -21.07 -30.34
C THR A 642 -11.28 -19.92 -30.23
N THR A 643 -11.52 -18.95 -29.35
CA THR A 643 -10.63 -17.79 -29.17
C THR A 643 -9.31 -18.20 -28.54
N LEU A 644 -9.35 -18.95 -27.42
CA LEU A 644 -8.16 -19.35 -26.70
C LEU A 644 -7.38 -20.44 -27.43
N GLU A 645 -8.03 -21.38 -28.12
CA GLU A 645 -7.31 -22.38 -28.91
C GLU A 645 -6.54 -21.76 -30.07
N LYS A 646 -7.14 -20.77 -30.75
CA LYS A 646 -6.43 -19.98 -31.76
C LYS A 646 -5.23 -19.25 -31.16
N HIS A 647 -5.37 -18.66 -29.97
CA HIS A 647 -4.27 -18.02 -29.24
C HIS A 647 -3.16 -19.03 -28.92
N TYR A 648 -3.49 -20.17 -28.31
CA TYR A 648 -2.52 -21.23 -28.01
C TYR A 648 -1.78 -21.72 -29.26
N ALA A 649 -2.48 -21.77 -30.40
CA ALA A 649 -1.92 -22.20 -31.67
C ALA A 649 -0.95 -21.20 -32.31
N THR A 650 -1.14 -19.90 -32.09
CA THR A 650 -0.53 -18.86 -32.91
C THR A 650 0.30 -17.83 -32.15
N PHE A 651 0.11 -17.71 -30.83
CA PHE A 651 0.83 -16.72 -30.04
C PHE A 651 2.30 -17.07 -29.91
N ILE A 652 2.66 -18.21 -29.31
CA ILE A 652 4.04 -18.73 -29.35
C ILE A 652 4.11 -19.88 -30.35
N THR A 653 5.09 -19.84 -31.23
CA THR A 653 5.27 -20.78 -32.35
C THR A 653 6.64 -21.45 -32.31
N GLU A 654 6.86 -22.46 -33.14
CA GLU A 654 8.20 -23.05 -33.31
C GLU A 654 9.28 -22.00 -33.64
N ALA A 655 8.94 -21.01 -34.47
CA ALA A 655 9.86 -19.93 -34.84
C ALA A 655 10.29 -19.08 -33.63
N ASP A 656 9.46 -18.99 -32.60
CA ASP A 656 9.82 -18.32 -31.35
C ASP A 656 10.87 -19.14 -30.59
N PHE A 657 10.77 -20.47 -30.53
CA PHE A 657 11.81 -21.33 -29.92
C PHE A 657 13.14 -21.29 -30.70
N ALA A 658 13.07 -21.25 -32.03
CA ALA A 658 14.25 -21.00 -32.87
C ALA A 658 14.90 -19.65 -32.51
N GLY A 659 14.07 -18.61 -32.34
CA GLY A 659 14.50 -17.29 -31.90
C GLY A 659 15.15 -17.30 -30.51
N MET A 660 14.58 -18.05 -29.56
CA MET A 660 15.13 -18.19 -28.21
C MET A 660 16.52 -18.84 -28.25
N GLN A 661 16.69 -19.92 -29.02
CA GLN A 661 17.99 -20.56 -29.21
C GLN A 661 18.99 -19.59 -29.88
N ALA A 662 18.54 -18.88 -30.91
CA ALA A 662 19.36 -17.89 -31.61
C ALA A 662 19.78 -16.73 -30.69
N ALA A 663 18.95 -16.32 -29.73
CA ALA A 663 19.29 -15.32 -28.71
C ALA A 663 20.23 -15.87 -27.62
N GLY A 664 20.54 -17.16 -27.63
CA GLY A 664 21.45 -17.80 -26.67
C GLY A 664 20.78 -18.23 -25.36
N PHE A 665 19.45 -18.39 -25.34
CA PHE A 665 18.79 -19.00 -24.19
C PHE A 665 19.10 -20.49 -24.10
N ASP A 666 19.21 -20.99 -22.88
CA ASP A 666 19.41 -22.41 -22.57
C ASP A 666 18.22 -23.02 -21.82
N HIS A 667 17.35 -22.19 -21.24
CA HIS A 667 16.12 -22.59 -20.59
C HIS A 667 14.91 -21.75 -21.06
N VAL A 668 13.71 -22.31 -20.92
CA VAL A 668 12.43 -21.60 -21.02
C VAL A 668 11.57 -21.93 -19.80
N ARG A 669 10.96 -20.92 -19.18
CA ARG A 669 9.92 -21.13 -18.17
C ARG A 669 8.57 -21.09 -18.87
N ILE A 670 7.75 -22.12 -18.67
CA ILE A 670 6.43 -22.24 -19.30
C ILE A 670 5.36 -22.16 -18.20
N PRO A 671 4.81 -20.95 -17.96
CA PRO A 671 3.63 -20.78 -17.13
C PRO A 671 2.41 -21.50 -17.72
N PHE A 672 1.72 -22.29 -16.91
CA PHE A 672 0.42 -22.87 -17.25
C PHE A 672 -0.48 -22.90 -16.02
N SER A 673 -1.78 -22.84 -16.23
CA SER A 673 -2.74 -22.83 -15.13
C SER A 673 -3.49 -24.15 -15.00
N TYR A 674 -4.11 -24.36 -13.83
CA TYR A 674 -4.67 -25.66 -13.47
C TYR A 674 -5.73 -26.20 -14.45
N TRP A 675 -6.43 -25.32 -15.19
CA TRP A 675 -7.41 -25.71 -16.20
C TRP A 675 -6.81 -26.43 -17.41
N ALA A 676 -5.49 -26.40 -17.58
CA ALA A 676 -4.78 -27.32 -18.49
C ALA A 676 -4.93 -28.79 -18.06
N VAL A 677 -5.01 -29.04 -16.75
CA VAL A 677 -5.11 -30.38 -16.15
C VAL A 677 -6.56 -30.75 -15.87
N THR A 678 -7.30 -29.87 -15.18
CA THR A 678 -8.68 -30.12 -14.77
C THR A 678 -9.43 -28.82 -14.48
N THR A 679 -10.75 -28.83 -14.61
CA THR A 679 -11.64 -27.75 -14.15
C THR A 679 -12.58 -28.27 -13.07
N TYR A 680 -13.19 -27.36 -12.32
CA TYR A 680 -14.17 -27.65 -11.26
C TYR A 680 -15.52 -26.98 -11.54
N ASP A 681 -16.52 -27.31 -10.74
CA ASP A 681 -17.86 -26.72 -10.87
C ASP A 681 -17.80 -25.19 -10.83
N ASN A 682 -18.46 -24.57 -11.80
CA ASN A 682 -18.53 -23.11 -12.04
C ASN A 682 -17.26 -22.46 -12.60
N ASP A 683 -16.22 -23.23 -12.92
CA ASP A 683 -15.09 -22.68 -13.69
C ASP A 683 -15.56 -22.29 -15.09
N PRO A 684 -15.29 -21.05 -15.55
CA PRO A 684 -15.60 -20.62 -16.91
C PRO A 684 -14.52 -21.04 -17.92
N TYR A 685 -13.35 -21.51 -17.44
CA TYR A 685 -12.16 -21.76 -18.24
C TYR A 685 -12.35 -22.82 -19.33
N VAL A 686 -11.54 -22.73 -20.37
CA VAL A 686 -11.47 -23.74 -21.44
C VAL A 686 -10.70 -24.96 -20.93
N ALA A 687 -11.43 -26.02 -20.60
CA ALA A 687 -10.86 -27.23 -20.00
C ALA A 687 -9.92 -27.98 -20.95
N LYS A 688 -8.69 -28.25 -20.49
CA LYS A 688 -7.72 -29.22 -21.05
C LYS A 688 -7.22 -28.97 -22.47
N VAL A 689 -7.62 -27.88 -23.13
CA VAL A 689 -7.15 -27.55 -24.49
C VAL A 689 -5.67 -27.13 -24.49
N SER A 690 -5.25 -26.30 -23.54
CA SER A 690 -3.85 -25.86 -23.44
C SER A 690 -2.86 -27.01 -23.18
N TRP A 691 -3.33 -28.15 -22.63
CA TRP A 691 -2.50 -29.35 -22.38
C TRP A 691 -1.79 -29.85 -23.64
N ARG A 692 -2.49 -29.99 -24.77
CA ARG A 692 -1.84 -30.44 -26.02
C ARG A 692 -0.79 -29.44 -26.52
N TYR A 693 -1.06 -28.15 -26.39
CA TYR A 693 -0.11 -27.12 -26.82
C TYR A 693 1.12 -27.04 -25.90
N LEU A 694 0.96 -27.31 -24.59
CA LEU A 694 2.08 -27.49 -23.67
C LEU A 694 2.97 -28.65 -24.11
N LEU A 695 2.38 -29.78 -24.50
CA LEU A 695 3.12 -30.93 -25.02
C LEU A 695 3.86 -30.60 -26.33
N ARG A 696 3.24 -29.84 -27.24
CA ARG A 696 3.90 -29.33 -28.45
C ARG A 696 5.06 -28.40 -28.14
N ALA A 697 4.90 -27.52 -27.14
CA ALA A 697 5.96 -26.63 -26.68
C ALA A 697 7.18 -27.40 -26.17
N ILE A 698 6.98 -28.52 -25.47
CA ILE A 698 8.06 -29.40 -25.01
C ILE A 698 8.84 -29.99 -26.19
N GLU A 699 8.15 -30.38 -27.26
CA GLU A 699 8.81 -30.90 -28.47
C GLU A 699 9.61 -29.81 -29.21
N TRP A 700 9.09 -28.58 -29.29
CA TRP A 700 9.86 -27.46 -29.83
C TRP A 700 11.08 -27.15 -28.96
N ALA A 701 10.94 -27.07 -27.64
CA ALA A 701 12.05 -26.88 -26.72
C ALA A 701 13.15 -27.95 -26.93
N ARG A 702 12.74 -29.22 -27.06
CA ARG A 702 13.64 -30.35 -27.34
C ARG A 702 14.37 -30.17 -28.66
N LYS A 703 13.66 -29.84 -29.74
CA LYS A 703 14.24 -29.62 -31.08
C LYS A 703 15.35 -28.58 -31.06
N TYR A 704 15.23 -27.56 -30.22
CA TYR A 704 16.20 -26.47 -30.08
C TYR A 704 17.15 -26.63 -28.86
N GLY A 705 17.11 -27.77 -28.17
CA GLY A 705 18.02 -28.05 -27.04
C GLY A 705 17.77 -27.22 -25.77
N ILE A 706 16.62 -26.57 -25.66
CA ILE A 706 16.25 -25.65 -24.57
C ILE A 706 15.57 -26.44 -23.44
N ARG A 707 16.10 -26.36 -22.22
CA ARG A 707 15.52 -27.02 -21.04
C ARG A 707 14.32 -26.26 -20.48
N ILE A 708 13.46 -26.91 -19.70
CA ILE A 708 12.18 -26.35 -19.27
C ILE A 708 12.12 -26.23 -17.75
N ASN A 709 11.68 -25.04 -17.30
CA ASN A 709 11.01 -24.83 -16.02
C ASN A 709 9.49 -24.88 -16.23
N LEU A 710 8.85 -25.93 -15.73
CA LEU A 710 7.41 -26.13 -15.84
C LEU A 710 6.71 -25.52 -14.62
N ASP A 711 5.93 -24.46 -14.81
CA ASP A 711 5.45 -23.60 -13.72
C ASP A 711 3.92 -23.58 -13.61
N LEU A 712 3.37 -24.09 -12.48
CA LEU A 712 1.95 -23.98 -12.19
C LEU A 712 1.61 -22.55 -11.77
N HIS A 713 1.13 -21.76 -12.71
CA HIS A 713 1.00 -20.32 -12.58
C HIS A 713 -0.32 -19.86 -11.93
N GLY A 714 -1.39 -20.63 -12.12
CA GLY A 714 -2.70 -20.42 -11.50
C GLY A 714 -3.17 -21.66 -10.76
N ALA A 715 -3.36 -21.55 -9.44
CA ALA A 715 -3.91 -22.62 -8.60
C ALA A 715 -5.43 -22.43 -8.36
N PRO A 716 -6.19 -23.50 -8.10
CA PRO A 716 -7.60 -23.41 -7.71
C PRO A 716 -7.79 -22.44 -6.53
N GLY A 717 -8.73 -21.51 -6.67
CA GLY A 717 -9.02 -20.49 -5.66
C GLY A 717 -8.08 -19.27 -5.64
N SER A 718 -7.09 -19.21 -6.54
CA SER A 718 -6.02 -18.20 -6.60
C SER A 718 -5.14 -18.13 -5.35
N GLN A 719 -3.83 -18.20 -5.57
CA GLN A 719 -2.79 -18.13 -4.54
C GLN A 719 -2.35 -16.70 -4.20
N ASN A 720 -2.74 -15.70 -4.99
CA ASN A 720 -2.27 -14.32 -4.84
C ASN A 720 -3.34 -13.24 -5.10
N GLY A 721 -4.48 -13.61 -5.69
CA GLY A 721 -5.60 -12.71 -5.94
C GLY A 721 -5.35 -11.73 -7.08
N TRP A 722 -4.33 -11.98 -7.92
CA TRP A 722 -3.97 -11.15 -9.06
C TRP A 722 -4.42 -11.79 -10.38
N ASN A 723 -4.62 -10.97 -11.41
CA ASN A 723 -5.16 -11.39 -12.71
C ASN A 723 -4.36 -12.52 -13.38
N HIS A 724 -3.03 -12.52 -13.27
CA HIS A 724 -2.18 -13.55 -13.85
C HIS A 724 -2.29 -14.94 -13.18
N SER A 725 -2.94 -15.05 -12.00
CA SER A 725 -3.34 -16.35 -11.44
C SER A 725 -4.60 -16.92 -12.11
N GLY A 726 -5.21 -16.17 -13.04
CA GLY A 726 -6.44 -16.51 -13.75
C GLY A 726 -7.68 -15.78 -13.25
N HIS A 727 -7.69 -15.39 -11.97
CA HIS A 727 -8.86 -14.80 -11.31
C HIS A 727 -8.45 -13.79 -10.24
N GLN A 728 -8.63 -12.50 -10.53
CA GLN A 728 -8.36 -11.41 -9.61
C GLN A 728 -9.46 -11.32 -8.53
N GLY A 729 -9.06 -11.24 -7.26
CA GLY A 729 -10.00 -11.14 -6.15
C GLY A 729 -9.51 -11.78 -4.85
N ALA A 730 -10.41 -12.49 -4.18
CA ALA A 730 -10.11 -13.15 -2.92
C ALA A 730 -9.12 -14.31 -3.10
N ILE A 731 -8.20 -14.46 -2.15
CA ILE A 731 -7.24 -15.56 -2.10
C ILE A 731 -7.88 -16.70 -1.31
N ASN A 732 -8.34 -17.73 -2.03
CA ASN A 732 -9.02 -18.89 -1.47
C ASN A 732 -8.19 -20.18 -1.60
N TRP A 733 -6.95 -20.09 -2.06
CA TRP A 733 -5.98 -21.18 -1.97
C TRP A 733 -5.37 -21.21 -0.56
N LEU A 734 -5.55 -22.31 0.18
CA LEU A 734 -5.12 -22.46 1.58
C LEU A 734 -5.70 -21.45 2.57
N ASN A 735 -6.69 -20.67 2.17
CA ASN A 735 -7.35 -19.67 3.01
C ASN A 735 -8.88 -19.69 2.80
N GLY A 736 -9.62 -19.31 3.84
CA GLY A 736 -11.09 -19.29 3.81
C GLY A 736 -11.74 -20.68 3.86
N THR A 737 -13.06 -20.71 3.69
CA THR A 737 -13.89 -21.93 3.84
C THR A 737 -13.46 -23.06 2.91
N ASP A 738 -13.08 -22.73 1.67
CA ASP A 738 -12.65 -23.71 0.67
C ASP A 738 -11.11 -23.87 0.59
N GLY A 739 -10.37 -23.23 1.50
CA GLY A 739 -8.90 -23.19 1.50
C GLY A 739 -8.26 -24.59 1.47
N THR A 740 -8.70 -25.47 2.36
CA THR A 740 -8.23 -26.87 2.43
C THR A 740 -8.59 -27.67 1.18
N ILE A 741 -9.78 -27.45 0.62
CA ILE A 741 -10.26 -28.13 -0.59
C ILE A 741 -9.39 -27.72 -1.78
N ASN A 742 -9.15 -26.42 -1.95
CA ASN A 742 -8.32 -25.87 -3.01
C ASN A 742 -6.84 -26.29 -2.85
N GLY A 743 -6.34 -26.35 -1.62
CA GLY A 743 -5.03 -26.92 -1.31
C GLY A 743 -4.92 -28.38 -1.74
N GLN A 744 -5.92 -29.21 -1.42
CA GLN A 744 -5.96 -30.62 -1.82
C GLN A 744 -6.06 -30.78 -3.34
N ARG A 745 -6.93 -30.01 -4.00
CA ARG A 745 -7.04 -29.96 -5.47
C ARG A 745 -5.70 -29.70 -6.14
N THR A 746 -4.93 -28.75 -5.60
CA THR A 746 -3.58 -28.42 -6.10
C THR A 746 -2.60 -29.59 -5.90
N LEU A 747 -2.68 -30.31 -4.77
CA LEU A 747 -1.87 -31.53 -4.56
C LEU A 747 -2.25 -32.65 -5.55
N ASP A 748 -3.54 -32.80 -5.87
CA ASP A 748 -4.01 -33.80 -6.83
C ASP A 748 -3.53 -33.48 -8.25
N ILE A 749 -3.50 -32.20 -8.62
CA ILE A 749 -2.90 -31.71 -9.87
C ILE A 749 -1.41 -32.07 -9.92
N HIS A 750 -0.65 -31.78 -8.87
CA HIS A 750 0.76 -32.17 -8.80
C HIS A 750 0.96 -33.68 -8.87
N SER A 751 0.06 -34.47 -8.29
CA SER A 751 0.11 -35.94 -8.39
C SER A 751 -0.03 -36.39 -9.85
N GLN A 752 -1.03 -35.88 -10.58
CA GLN A 752 -1.24 -36.20 -12.00
C GLN A 752 -0.03 -35.77 -12.86
N LEU A 753 0.42 -34.52 -12.69
CA LEU A 753 1.54 -33.95 -13.45
C LEU A 753 2.85 -34.70 -13.18
N SER A 754 3.19 -34.95 -11.93
CA SER A 754 4.44 -35.65 -11.59
C SER A 754 4.42 -37.11 -12.03
N THR A 755 3.26 -37.80 -12.02
CA THR A 755 3.14 -39.14 -12.63
C THR A 755 3.36 -39.08 -14.14
N PHE A 756 2.78 -38.10 -14.84
CA PHE A 756 2.96 -37.95 -16.28
C PHE A 756 4.39 -37.59 -16.66
N PHE A 757 5.01 -36.63 -15.98
CA PHE A 757 6.34 -36.13 -16.33
C PHE A 757 7.50 -36.95 -15.73
N ALA A 758 7.23 -37.95 -14.88
CA ALA A 758 8.25 -38.93 -14.47
C ALA A 758 8.65 -39.91 -15.59
N GLN A 759 7.93 -39.92 -16.73
CA GLN A 759 8.27 -40.77 -17.87
C GLN A 759 9.68 -40.46 -18.43
N PRO A 760 10.44 -41.46 -18.93
CA PRO A 760 11.82 -41.27 -19.40
C PRO A 760 12.03 -40.13 -20.40
N ARG A 761 11.06 -39.88 -21.29
CA ARG A 761 11.14 -38.82 -22.31
C ARG A 761 11.29 -37.41 -21.75
N TYR A 762 10.84 -37.17 -20.51
CA TYR A 762 10.83 -35.84 -19.92
C TYR A 762 12.05 -35.56 -19.02
N LYS A 763 12.79 -36.61 -18.63
CA LYS A 763 13.88 -36.54 -17.65
C LYS A 763 14.97 -35.51 -17.99
N ASN A 764 15.29 -35.36 -19.27
CA ASN A 764 16.36 -34.47 -19.73
C ASN A 764 15.87 -33.07 -20.14
N ILE A 765 14.55 -32.89 -20.30
CA ILE A 765 13.95 -31.67 -20.83
C ILE A 765 13.20 -30.87 -19.76
N ILE A 766 12.41 -31.51 -18.89
CA ILE A 766 11.78 -30.87 -17.73
C ILE A 766 12.75 -31.03 -16.55
N THR A 767 13.68 -30.10 -16.47
CA THR A 767 14.75 -30.13 -15.47
C THR A 767 14.40 -29.35 -14.22
N ILE A 768 13.42 -28.44 -14.33
CA ILE A 768 12.92 -27.60 -13.25
C ILE A 768 11.38 -27.72 -13.20
N TYR A 769 10.81 -27.90 -12.01
CA TYR A 769 9.38 -28.12 -11.78
C TYR A 769 8.86 -27.20 -10.67
N GLY A 770 8.04 -26.21 -11.02
CA GLY A 770 7.47 -25.24 -10.09
C GLY A 770 6.19 -25.72 -9.41
N LEU A 771 6.10 -25.50 -8.10
CA LEU A 771 4.93 -25.86 -7.30
C LEU A 771 3.76 -24.88 -7.52
N VAL A 772 4.00 -23.60 -7.28
CA VAL A 772 2.99 -22.57 -7.50
C VAL A 772 3.69 -21.22 -7.64
N ASN A 773 3.27 -20.44 -8.63
CA ASN A 773 3.77 -19.10 -8.87
C ASN A 773 3.33 -18.13 -7.76
N GLU A 774 4.25 -17.33 -7.23
CA GLU A 774 3.96 -16.17 -6.37
C GLU A 774 2.87 -16.37 -5.27
N PRO A 775 2.94 -17.38 -4.40
CA PRO A 775 1.99 -17.51 -3.30
C PRO A 775 2.10 -16.29 -2.37
N LYS A 776 1.02 -15.54 -2.17
CA LYS A 776 1.09 -14.25 -1.43
C LYS A 776 1.14 -14.47 0.09
N MET A 777 2.29 -14.88 0.63
CA MET A 777 2.47 -15.16 2.06
C MET A 777 2.51 -13.90 2.94
N THR A 778 2.46 -12.71 2.36
CA THR A 778 2.11 -11.48 3.10
C THR A 778 0.64 -11.44 3.52
N TYR A 779 -0.18 -12.34 2.98
CA TYR A 779 -1.60 -12.50 3.29
C TYR A 779 -1.92 -13.93 3.79
N LEU A 780 -1.35 -14.94 3.15
CA LEU A 780 -1.49 -16.34 3.56
C LEU A 780 -0.68 -16.66 4.82
N ASP A 781 -1.17 -17.61 5.62
CA ASP A 781 -0.43 -18.14 6.76
C ASP A 781 0.82 -18.92 6.28
N VAL A 782 2.00 -18.48 6.71
CA VAL A 782 3.28 -19.02 6.25
C VAL A 782 3.42 -20.51 6.60
N ASP A 783 3.07 -20.91 7.83
CA ASP A 783 3.22 -22.29 8.30
C ASP A 783 2.31 -23.26 7.53
N THR A 784 1.11 -22.80 7.17
CA THR A 784 0.17 -23.54 6.32
C THR A 784 0.76 -23.76 4.94
N VAL A 785 1.33 -22.72 4.32
CA VAL A 785 1.97 -22.85 3.00
C VAL A 785 3.21 -23.75 3.07
N LEU A 786 4.05 -23.64 4.10
CA LEU A 786 5.22 -24.50 4.29
C LEU A 786 4.83 -25.97 4.49
N THR A 787 3.83 -26.25 5.31
CA THR A 787 3.27 -27.59 5.50
C THR A 787 2.74 -28.17 4.18
N TRP A 788 2.01 -27.37 3.42
CA TRP A 788 1.51 -27.77 2.11
C TRP A 788 2.66 -28.05 1.13
N THR A 789 3.67 -27.19 1.07
CA THR A 789 4.86 -27.32 0.23
C THR A 789 5.61 -28.61 0.53
N LYS A 790 5.84 -28.95 1.81
CA LYS A 790 6.45 -30.23 2.22
C LYS A 790 5.64 -31.42 1.71
N THR A 791 4.31 -31.35 1.81
CA THR A 791 3.40 -32.40 1.33
C THR A 791 3.44 -32.56 -0.19
N ALA A 792 3.47 -31.44 -0.93
CA ALA A 792 3.60 -31.43 -2.38
C ALA A 792 4.91 -32.08 -2.83
N ILE A 793 6.04 -31.69 -2.23
CA ILE A 793 7.36 -32.24 -2.53
C ILE A 793 7.37 -33.76 -2.31
N GLN A 794 6.87 -34.23 -1.17
CA GLN A 794 6.81 -35.67 -0.87
C GLN A 794 5.99 -36.44 -1.90
N LYS A 795 4.82 -35.92 -2.31
CA LYS A 795 3.99 -36.54 -3.36
C LYS A 795 4.69 -36.59 -4.72
N ILE A 796 5.33 -35.50 -5.12
CA ILE A 796 6.05 -35.41 -6.41
C ILE A 796 7.22 -36.40 -6.43
N ARG A 797 7.99 -36.49 -5.35
CA ARG A 797 9.12 -37.43 -5.22
C ARG A 797 8.67 -38.88 -5.18
N ALA A 798 7.53 -39.18 -4.54
CA ALA A 798 6.94 -40.52 -4.54
C ALA A 798 6.55 -41.01 -5.95
N ASN A 799 6.30 -40.08 -6.87
CA ASN A 799 6.04 -40.36 -8.28
C ASN A 799 7.32 -40.53 -9.14
N ASN A 800 8.51 -40.55 -8.53
CA ASN A 800 9.81 -40.66 -9.20
C ASN A 800 10.20 -39.47 -10.10
N MET A 801 9.60 -38.30 -9.89
CA MET A 801 9.99 -37.07 -10.59
C MET A 801 11.33 -36.57 -10.02
N THR A 802 12.36 -36.48 -10.87
CA THR A 802 13.73 -36.13 -10.46
C THR A 802 14.12 -34.66 -10.71
N ALA A 803 13.25 -33.86 -11.32
CA ALA A 803 13.51 -32.45 -11.59
C ALA A 803 13.82 -31.65 -10.31
N VAL A 804 14.59 -30.56 -10.43
CA VAL A 804 14.74 -29.59 -9.35
C VAL A 804 13.38 -28.95 -9.08
N VAL A 805 12.89 -29.00 -7.85
CA VAL A 805 11.57 -28.45 -7.51
C VAL A 805 11.72 -26.99 -7.09
N THR A 806 10.98 -26.09 -7.73
CA THR A 806 10.96 -24.66 -7.37
C THR A 806 9.72 -24.29 -6.59
N PHE A 807 9.88 -23.31 -5.71
CA PHE A 807 8.78 -22.74 -4.93
C PHE A 807 9.04 -21.24 -4.74
N GLY A 808 7.98 -20.44 -4.82
CA GLY A 808 8.07 -18.99 -4.74
C GLY A 808 8.46 -18.49 -3.34
N ASP A 809 9.18 -17.37 -3.30
CA ASP A 809 9.69 -16.72 -2.08
C ASP A 809 8.62 -16.15 -1.13
N GLY A 810 7.36 -16.17 -1.54
CA GLY A 810 6.23 -15.73 -0.72
C GLY A 810 6.19 -14.23 -0.40
N PHE A 811 7.05 -13.42 -1.01
CA PHE A 811 7.23 -11.98 -0.71
C PHE A 811 7.59 -11.67 0.75
N ARG A 812 8.15 -12.65 1.48
CA ARG A 812 8.50 -12.49 2.91
C ARG A 812 9.91 -11.96 3.15
N GLY A 813 10.67 -11.69 2.10
CA GLY A 813 12.10 -11.34 2.17
C GLY A 813 12.99 -12.57 2.22
N LEU A 814 14.13 -12.53 1.51
CA LEU A 814 14.92 -13.73 1.23
C LEU A 814 15.65 -14.31 2.45
N ASP A 815 16.10 -13.46 3.36
CA ASP A 815 16.84 -13.88 4.56
C ASP A 815 15.95 -14.76 5.49
N ASN A 816 14.63 -14.56 5.45
CA ASN A 816 13.65 -15.35 6.22
C ASN A 816 13.50 -16.80 5.75
N TRP A 817 14.11 -17.17 4.63
CA TRP A 817 14.16 -18.56 4.14
C TRP A 817 15.36 -19.35 4.68
N GLN A 818 16.19 -18.75 5.54
CA GLN A 818 17.26 -19.47 6.23
C GLN A 818 16.70 -20.63 7.06
N GLY A 819 17.24 -21.83 6.86
CA GLY A 819 16.84 -23.03 7.61
C GLY A 819 15.50 -23.65 7.18
N GLU A 820 14.72 -22.97 6.34
CA GLU A 820 13.45 -23.49 5.84
C GLU A 820 13.65 -24.59 4.79
N LEU A 821 12.79 -25.60 4.82
CA LEU A 821 12.73 -26.72 3.87
C LEU A 821 14.06 -27.49 3.66
N GLN A 822 15.01 -27.41 4.59
CA GLN A 822 16.33 -28.03 4.45
C GLN A 822 16.34 -29.56 4.55
N ASP A 823 15.22 -30.16 4.97
CA ASP A 823 15.03 -31.62 5.00
C ASP A 823 14.87 -32.26 3.60
N PHE A 824 14.81 -31.44 2.55
CA PHE A 824 14.62 -31.88 1.17
C PHE A 824 15.76 -31.44 0.26
N ASP A 825 16.27 -32.36 -0.54
CA ASP A 825 17.26 -32.07 -1.58
C ASP A 825 16.63 -31.60 -2.88
N ASN A 826 17.45 -30.99 -3.75
CA ASN A 826 17.08 -30.54 -5.10
C ASN A 826 15.87 -29.60 -5.11
N LEU A 827 15.89 -28.64 -4.18
CA LEU A 827 14.98 -27.52 -4.12
C LEU A 827 15.66 -26.24 -4.59
N LEU A 828 14.88 -25.31 -5.16
CA LEU A 828 15.35 -24.02 -5.67
C LEU A 828 14.34 -22.94 -5.30
N LEU A 829 14.78 -21.93 -4.55
CA LEU A 829 13.96 -20.77 -4.21
C LEU A 829 13.80 -19.89 -5.45
N ASP A 830 12.55 -19.62 -5.83
CA ASP A 830 12.19 -18.79 -6.98
C ASP A 830 11.84 -17.37 -6.53
N VAL A 831 12.58 -16.39 -7.02
CA VAL A 831 12.51 -14.98 -6.62
C VAL A 831 12.19 -14.11 -7.83
N HIS A 832 11.28 -13.15 -7.67
CA HIS A 832 10.90 -12.23 -8.73
C HIS A 832 11.32 -10.80 -8.38
N GLN A 833 11.96 -10.10 -9.32
CA GLN A 833 12.62 -8.82 -9.07
C GLN A 833 12.19 -7.75 -10.05
N TYR A 834 11.55 -6.71 -9.52
CA TYR A 834 11.10 -5.54 -10.26
C TYR A 834 11.32 -4.27 -9.42
N VAL A 835 11.55 -3.13 -10.08
CA VAL A 835 11.72 -1.82 -9.41
C VAL A 835 10.53 -0.87 -9.60
N ILE A 836 9.43 -1.33 -10.19
CA ILE A 836 8.35 -0.44 -10.65
C ILE A 836 7.05 -0.57 -9.85
N PHE A 837 6.86 -1.66 -9.09
CA PHE A 837 5.61 -1.93 -8.39
C PHE A 837 5.51 -1.26 -7.01
N ASN A 838 6.53 -0.48 -6.62
CA ASN A 838 6.56 0.29 -5.39
C ASN A 838 7.07 1.73 -5.62
N ASN A 839 6.47 2.69 -4.93
CA ASN A 839 6.69 4.12 -5.06
C ASN A 839 8.15 4.54 -4.77
N GLN A 840 8.85 3.86 -3.86
CA GLN A 840 10.25 4.23 -3.57
C GLN A 840 11.21 3.78 -4.68
N GLN A 841 10.95 2.64 -5.34
CA GLN A 841 11.85 2.09 -6.35
C GLN A 841 11.59 2.70 -7.73
N ILE A 842 10.32 2.97 -8.07
CA ILE A 842 9.98 3.56 -9.38
C ILE A 842 10.51 5.00 -9.50
N ALA A 843 10.65 5.69 -8.37
CA ALA A 843 11.20 7.05 -8.26
C ALA A 843 12.73 7.11 -8.28
N LEU A 844 13.45 5.98 -8.33
CA LEU A 844 14.90 5.98 -8.50
C LEU A 844 15.26 6.53 -9.88
N ASP A 845 16.26 7.41 -9.93
CA ASP A 845 16.86 7.85 -11.18
C ASP A 845 17.56 6.69 -11.91
N HIS A 846 17.87 6.92 -13.19
CA HIS A 846 18.49 5.93 -14.06
C HIS A 846 19.79 5.32 -13.49
N SER A 847 20.69 6.14 -12.96
CA SER A 847 21.96 5.66 -12.39
C SER A 847 21.71 4.86 -11.11
N ALA A 848 20.81 5.33 -10.25
CA ALA A 848 20.44 4.64 -9.01
C ALA A 848 19.76 3.29 -9.27
N LYS A 849 18.98 3.12 -10.35
CA LYS A 849 18.43 1.82 -10.76
C LYS A 849 19.54 0.83 -11.14
N VAL A 850 20.53 1.28 -11.93
CA VAL A 850 21.67 0.45 -12.33
C VAL A 850 22.56 0.10 -11.13
N ASP A 851 22.82 1.06 -10.24
CA ASP A 851 23.54 0.83 -8.99
C ASP A 851 22.79 -0.14 -8.07
N PHE A 852 21.47 -0.01 -7.97
CA PHE A 852 20.64 -0.91 -7.18
C PHE A 852 20.72 -2.35 -7.72
N ALA A 853 20.72 -2.53 -9.04
CA ALA A 853 20.95 -3.83 -9.63
C ALA A 853 22.36 -4.35 -9.30
N CYS A 854 23.40 -3.58 -9.64
CA CYS A 854 24.80 -3.99 -9.48
C CYS A 854 25.21 -4.28 -8.03
N GLY A 855 24.70 -3.51 -7.06
CA GLY A 855 25.03 -3.66 -5.65
C GLY A 855 23.95 -4.35 -4.84
N GLY A 856 22.75 -3.75 -4.79
CA GLY A 856 21.63 -4.20 -3.97
C GLY A 856 21.21 -5.63 -4.29
N TRP A 857 20.86 -5.90 -5.54
CA TRP A 857 20.46 -7.24 -5.98
C TRP A 857 21.60 -8.25 -5.95
N THR A 858 22.84 -7.86 -6.31
CA THR A 858 24.01 -8.74 -6.14
C THR A 858 24.14 -9.24 -4.70
N ASN A 859 24.11 -8.32 -3.72
CA ASN A 859 24.22 -8.68 -2.31
C ASN A 859 23.05 -9.54 -1.84
N GLN A 860 21.84 -9.23 -2.29
CA GLN A 860 20.65 -10.00 -1.95
C GLN A 860 20.73 -11.43 -2.49
N THR A 861 21.12 -11.59 -3.77
CA THR A 861 21.30 -12.89 -4.42
C THR A 861 22.40 -13.70 -3.73
N LEU A 862 23.55 -13.10 -3.39
CA LEU A 862 24.64 -13.78 -2.68
C LEU A 862 24.21 -14.26 -1.29
N ARG A 863 23.49 -13.43 -0.52
CA ARG A 863 22.98 -13.82 0.81
C ARG A 863 21.95 -14.93 0.73
N SER A 864 20.98 -14.81 -0.18
CA SER A 864 19.96 -15.84 -0.39
C SER A 864 20.60 -17.16 -0.83
N SER A 865 21.62 -17.08 -1.70
CA SER A 865 22.35 -18.23 -2.25
C SER A 865 23.21 -18.99 -1.23
N ASN A 866 23.38 -18.46 -0.02
CA ASN A 866 24.19 -19.04 1.04
C ASN A 866 23.29 -19.54 2.18
N LYS A 867 23.35 -20.85 2.48
CA LYS A 867 22.59 -21.48 3.57
C LYS A 867 22.84 -20.89 4.97
N ALA A 868 23.97 -20.21 5.16
CA ALA A 868 24.30 -19.54 6.42
C ALA A 868 23.61 -18.18 6.58
N THR A 869 23.02 -17.62 5.53
CA THR A 869 22.37 -16.29 5.54
C THR A 869 20.99 -16.28 4.88
N GLY A 870 20.62 -17.31 4.13
CA GLY A 870 19.36 -17.46 3.42
C GLY A 870 19.10 -18.92 3.08
N PHE A 871 18.27 -19.19 2.08
CA PHE A 871 17.84 -20.55 1.73
C PHE A 871 18.97 -21.46 1.21
N GLY A 872 19.93 -20.90 0.49
CA GLY A 872 20.81 -21.66 -0.41
C GLY A 872 20.35 -21.49 -1.86
N PRO A 873 20.22 -22.55 -2.68
CA PRO A 873 19.89 -22.46 -4.10
C PRO A 873 18.78 -21.45 -4.42
N THR A 874 19.13 -20.35 -5.10
CA THR A 874 18.22 -19.23 -5.39
C THR A 874 18.31 -18.85 -6.87
N LEU A 875 17.17 -18.68 -7.52
CA LEU A 875 17.00 -18.30 -8.92
C LEU A 875 16.14 -17.03 -9.02
N CYS A 876 16.45 -16.15 -9.97
CA CYS A 876 15.54 -15.06 -10.33
C CYS A 876 14.58 -15.52 -11.45
N GLY A 877 13.38 -16.04 -11.14
CA GLY A 877 12.44 -16.58 -12.13
C GLY A 877 11.72 -15.55 -12.98
N GLU A 878 11.68 -14.30 -12.52
CA GLU A 878 11.08 -13.20 -13.28
C GLU A 878 11.76 -11.86 -13.01
N TRP A 879 12.04 -11.14 -14.10
CA TRP A 879 12.51 -9.76 -14.11
C TRP A 879 12.33 -9.15 -15.51
N SER A 880 12.34 -7.82 -15.63
CA SER A 880 12.34 -7.13 -16.92
C SER A 880 13.21 -5.88 -16.88
N GLN A 881 13.41 -5.23 -18.04
CA GLN A 881 14.08 -3.92 -18.11
C GLN A 881 13.10 -2.75 -17.90
N ALA A 882 11.84 -3.03 -17.52
CA ALA A 882 10.84 -2.00 -17.34
C ALA A 882 11.21 -1.06 -16.19
N ASP A 883 11.19 0.23 -16.48
CA ASP A 883 11.61 1.30 -15.59
C ASP A 883 10.45 2.13 -15.05
N THR A 884 9.28 1.94 -15.67
CA THR A 884 8.00 2.53 -15.34
C THR A 884 6.93 1.44 -15.28
N ASP A 885 5.79 1.73 -14.66
CA ASP A 885 4.61 0.88 -14.71
C ASP A 885 3.60 1.33 -15.80
N CYS A 886 4.12 1.81 -16.93
CA CYS A 886 3.35 2.43 -18.01
C CYS A 886 2.75 1.47 -19.04
N ALA A 887 3.26 0.24 -19.13
CA ALA A 887 2.79 -0.72 -20.12
C ALA A 887 1.27 -0.92 -20.00
N THR A 888 0.60 -0.93 -21.15
CA THR A 888 -0.87 -1.04 -21.21
C THR A 888 -1.34 -2.27 -20.45
N TYR A 889 -2.25 -2.08 -19.48
CA TYR A 889 -2.81 -3.11 -18.61
C TYR A 889 -1.82 -3.82 -17.68
N LEU A 890 -0.61 -3.27 -17.45
CA LEU A 890 0.33 -3.83 -16.49
C LEU A 890 -0.26 -3.92 -15.07
N ASN A 891 -0.88 -2.85 -14.59
CA ASN A 891 -1.61 -2.85 -13.32
C ASN A 891 -3.06 -3.38 -13.47
N ASN A 892 -3.40 -3.95 -14.62
CA ASN A 892 -4.69 -4.50 -15.07
C ASN A 892 -5.57 -3.59 -15.98
N VAL A 893 -6.58 -4.19 -16.62
CA VAL A 893 -7.54 -3.55 -17.51
C VAL A 893 -8.32 -2.46 -16.79
N GLY A 894 -8.29 -1.25 -17.35
CA GLY A 894 -8.95 -0.08 -16.76
C GLY A 894 -8.22 0.52 -15.56
N VAL A 895 -7.00 0.07 -15.27
CA VAL A 895 -6.16 0.54 -14.16
C VAL A 895 -5.00 1.37 -14.71
N GLY A 896 -4.75 2.53 -14.08
CA GLY A 896 -3.67 3.44 -14.48
C GLY A 896 -2.29 3.05 -13.92
N SER A 897 -1.38 4.02 -13.86
CA SER A 897 0.02 3.84 -13.46
C SER A 897 0.41 4.73 -12.28
N ARG A 898 1.40 4.28 -11.50
CA ARG A 898 2.07 5.10 -10.47
C ARG A 898 2.83 6.23 -11.16
N TRP A 899 3.44 5.95 -12.30
CA TRP A 899 4.22 6.91 -13.07
C TRP A 899 3.44 8.19 -13.38
N GLU A 900 2.19 8.08 -13.85
CA GLU A 900 1.34 9.23 -14.16
C GLU A 900 0.40 9.65 -13.02
N GLY A 901 0.44 8.95 -11.87
CA GLY A 901 -0.48 9.21 -10.76
C GLY A 901 -1.93 8.88 -11.12
N THR A 902 -2.14 7.89 -12.00
CA THR A 902 -3.46 7.47 -12.47
C THR A 902 -3.88 6.10 -11.93
N LEU A 903 -3.03 5.46 -11.12
CA LEU A 903 -3.28 4.15 -10.50
C LEU A 903 -4.43 4.25 -9.48
N ASN A 904 -5.66 4.18 -9.96
CA ASN A 904 -6.84 4.13 -9.10
C ASN A 904 -7.25 2.69 -8.84
N MET A 905 -6.81 2.16 -7.71
CA MET A 905 -7.14 0.80 -7.26
C MET A 905 -8.40 0.75 -6.37
N VAL A 906 -8.98 1.90 -6.01
CA VAL A 906 -10.13 1.99 -5.09
C VAL A 906 -11.35 1.21 -5.61
N SER A 907 -11.50 1.16 -6.93
CA SER A 907 -12.61 0.48 -7.61
C SER A 907 -12.27 -0.90 -8.20
N THR A 908 -11.07 -1.42 -7.94
CA THR A 908 -10.64 -2.73 -8.45
C THR A 908 -10.76 -3.81 -7.38
N PRO A 909 -11.21 -5.04 -7.71
CA PRO A 909 -11.13 -6.16 -6.78
C PRO A 909 -9.69 -6.36 -6.30
N GLY A 910 -9.44 -6.31 -4.99
CA GLY A 910 -8.10 -6.46 -4.40
C GLY A 910 -7.24 -5.17 -4.31
N GLY A 911 -7.80 -4.00 -4.60
CA GLY A 911 -7.09 -2.71 -4.53
C GLY A 911 -7.05 -2.02 -3.16
N SER A 912 -6.07 -1.12 -2.96
CA SER A 912 -5.92 -0.30 -1.73
C SER A 912 -6.77 0.97 -1.77
N LEU A 913 -7.31 1.39 -0.62
CA LEU A 913 -8.16 2.58 -0.43
C LEU A 913 -7.38 3.87 -0.12
N ASP A 914 -6.06 3.80 0.02
CA ASP A 914 -5.26 4.91 0.58
C ASP A 914 -5.02 6.08 -0.39
N GLY A 915 -5.33 5.94 -1.69
CA GLY A 915 -5.15 6.99 -2.70
C GLY A 915 -3.69 7.47 -2.88
N SER A 916 -2.72 6.78 -2.27
CA SER A 916 -1.30 7.18 -2.20
C SER A 916 -0.58 7.15 -3.55
N VAL A 917 -1.25 6.62 -4.57
CA VAL A 917 -0.77 6.39 -5.93
C VAL A 917 -1.47 7.27 -6.98
N LEU A 918 -2.28 8.24 -6.54
CA LEU A 918 -2.92 9.25 -7.41
C LEU A 918 -2.04 10.49 -7.63
N ASN A 919 -0.82 10.50 -7.08
CA ASN A 919 0.20 11.50 -7.39
C ASN A 919 1.27 10.85 -8.28
N PRO A 920 1.71 11.51 -9.36
CA PRO A 920 2.75 10.97 -10.23
C PRO A 920 4.03 10.66 -9.45
N THR A 921 4.51 9.42 -9.59
CA THR A 921 5.71 8.93 -8.92
C THR A 921 6.75 8.59 -9.97
N CYS A 922 7.59 9.57 -10.28
CA CYS A 922 8.78 9.44 -11.11
C CYS A 922 9.92 10.29 -10.51
N PRO A 923 11.18 10.10 -10.93
CA PRO A 923 12.33 10.78 -10.30
C PRO A 923 12.25 12.31 -10.35
N THR A 924 11.54 12.88 -11.33
CA THR A 924 11.38 14.35 -11.46
C THR A 924 10.29 14.93 -10.56
N ALA A 925 9.62 14.12 -9.74
CA ALA A 925 8.47 14.52 -8.92
C ALA A 925 7.41 15.33 -9.73
N ASN A 926 7.18 14.89 -10.97
CA ASN A 926 6.26 15.52 -11.94
C ASN A 926 6.68 16.91 -12.45
N SER A 927 7.95 17.29 -12.29
CA SER A 927 8.51 18.53 -12.84
C SER A 927 9.91 18.30 -13.44
N PRO A 928 10.02 18.05 -14.77
CA PRO A 928 8.95 18.03 -15.78
C PRO A 928 7.97 16.86 -15.61
N ARG A 929 6.77 17.01 -16.20
CA ARG A 929 5.64 16.07 -16.06
C ARG A 929 6.06 14.63 -16.38
N CYS A 930 5.69 13.70 -15.51
CA CYS A 930 5.82 12.27 -15.77
C CYS A 930 4.75 11.86 -16.79
N SER A 931 5.12 11.20 -17.89
CA SER A 931 4.16 10.67 -18.86
C SER A 931 4.60 9.31 -19.36
N CYS A 932 3.63 8.44 -19.63
CA CYS A 932 3.83 7.14 -20.25
C CYS A 932 4.04 7.19 -21.76
N SER A 933 3.93 8.38 -22.38
CA SER A 933 3.92 8.52 -23.85
C SER A 933 5.20 7.98 -24.51
N ASN A 934 6.36 8.26 -23.95
CA ASN A 934 7.65 7.81 -24.50
C ASN A 934 7.94 6.35 -24.14
N ALA A 935 7.67 5.93 -22.90
CA ALA A 935 7.83 4.54 -22.47
C ALA A 935 6.95 3.57 -23.28
N ASN A 936 5.77 4.03 -23.74
CA ASN A 936 4.88 3.27 -24.63
C ASN A 936 5.09 3.59 -26.13
N ALA A 937 6.05 4.44 -26.48
CA ALA A 937 6.33 4.75 -27.88
C ALA A 937 6.96 3.54 -28.59
N SER A 938 6.95 3.56 -29.92
CA SER A 938 7.67 2.54 -30.69
C SER A 938 9.16 2.54 -30.29
N PRO A 939 9.80 1.38 -30.07
CA PRO A 939 11.24 1.32 -29.75
C PRO A 939 12.15 1.94 -30.82
N SER A 940 11.64 2.09 -32.05
CA SER A 940 12.33 2.82 -33.13
C SER A 940 12.51 4.31 -32.82
N SER A 941 11.66 4.88 -31.97
CA SER A 941 11.67 6.27 -31.55
C SER A 941 12.42 6.52 -30.24
N TYR A 942 12.88 5.46 -29.56
CA TYR A 942 13.67 5.61 -28.34
C TYR A 942 14.97 6.36 -28.61
N SER A 943 15.33 7.27 -27.71
CA SER A 943 16.60 7.99 -27.80
C SER A 943 17.78 7.03 -27.66
N ALA A 944 18.92 7.36 -28.27
CA ALA A 944 20.12 6.52 -28.15
C ALA A 944 20.55 6.33 -26.68
N GLY A 945 20.46 7.39 -25.87
CA GLY A 945 20.75 7.34 -24.44
C GLY A 945 19.81 6.42 -23.67
N TYR A 946 18.51 6.44 -23.98
CA TYR A 946 17.55 5.55 -23.32
C TYR A 946 17.75 4.08 -23.70
N LYS A 947 18.03 3.81 -24.99
CA LYS A 947 18.35 2.46 -25.44
C LYS A 947 19.59 1.91 -24.75
N GLN A 948 20.63 2.73 -24.63
CA GLN A 948 21.84 2.38 -23.91
C GLN A 948 21.51 2.09 -22.44
N TRP A 949 20.77 2.97 -21.78
CA TRP A 949 20.41 2.79 -20.37
C TRP A 949 19.61 1.50 -20.11
N LEU A 950 18.56 1.23 -20.90
CA LEU A 950 17.76 0.00 -20.78
C LEU A 950 18.65 -1.25 -20.90
N ARG A 951 19.59 -1.23 -21.86
CA ARG A 951 20.54 -2.31 -22.05
C ARG A 951 21.51 -2.46 -20.88
N ASP A 952 22.09 -1.36 -20.41
CA ASP A 952 23.01 -1.35 -19.29
C ASP A 952 22.30 -1.84 -18.00
N PHE A 953 21.05 -1.42 -17.77
CA PHE A 953 20.22 -1.89 -16.67
C PHE A 953 19.88 -3.38 -16.77
N ALA A 954 19.55 -3.89 -17.96
CA ALA A 954 19.33 -5.31 -18.17
C ALA A 954 20.60 -6.13 -17.93
N GLU A 955 21.75 -5.69 -18.44
CA GLU A 955 23.03 -6.39 -18.27
C GLU A 955 23.52 -6.34 -16.80
N ALA A 956 23.23 -5.28 -16.06
CA ALA A 956 23.43 -5.19 -14.62
C ALA A 956 22.59 -6.23 -13.86
N GLN A 957 21.30 -6.35 -14.20
CA GLN A 957 20.40 -7.36 -13.63
C GLN A 957 20.90 -8.79 -13.90
N MET A 958 21.26 -9.08 -15.14
CA MET A 958 21.80 -10.39 -15.51
C MET A 958 23.09 -10.71 -14.74
N PHE A 959 23.98 -9.72 -14.53
CA PHE A 959 25.18 -9.90 -13.71
C PHE A 959 24.85 -10.29 -12.26
N SER A 960 23.89 -9.59 -11.66
CA SER A 960 23.50 -9.80 -10.26
C SER A 960 22.83 -11.16 -10.03
N PHE A 961 21.92 -11.55 -10.94
CA PHE A 961 21.21 -12.82 -10.80
C PHE A 961 22.10 -14.04 -11.11
N GLU A 962 23.16 -13.86 -11.92
CA GLU A 962 24.20 -14.89 -12.13
C GLU A 962 25.15 -15.07 -10.94
N GLN A 963 25.03 -14.27 -9.88
CA GLN A 963 25.66 -14.59 -8.59
C GLN A 963 24.94 -15.73 -7.86
N GLY A 964 23.69 -16.02 -8.26
CA GLY A 964 22.90 -17.17 -7.84
C GLY A 964 22.87 -18.24 -8.92
N TRP A 965 21.73 -18.91 -9.10
CA TRP A 965 21.58 -19.94 -10.13
C TRP A 965 21.27 -19.37 -11.52
N GLY A 966 21.14 -18.05 -11.68
CA GLY A 966 20.82 -17.39 -12.94
C GLY A 966 19.43 -16.77 -12.92
N TRP A 967 18.80 -16.68 -14.10
CA TRP A 967 17.60 -15.86 -14.27
C TRP A 967 16.70 -16.31 -15.43
N PHE A 968 15.43 -15.89 -15.38
CA PHE A 968 14.46 -15.98 -16.46
C PHE A 968 13.85 -14.60 -16.75
N TYR A 969 14.04 -14.09 -17.97
CA TYR A 969 13.47 -12.80 -18.38
C TYR A 969 11.95 -12.91 -18.55
N TRP A 970 11.18 -11.95 -18.03
CA TRP A 970 9.75 -11.83 -18.21
C TRP A 970 9.45 -10.73 -19.25
N THR A 971 9.05 -11.07 -20.48
CA THR A 971 8.78 -12.37 -21.11
C THR A 971 9.39 -12.42 -22.53
N TRP A 972 9.29 -13.54 -23.26
CA TRP A 972 9.82 -13.65 -24.63
C TRP A 972 9.17 -12.66 -25.58
N LYS A 973 7.85 -12.51 -25.50
CA LYS A 973 7.06 -11.71 -26.44
C LYS A 973 5.82 -11.11 -25.77
N THR A 974 5.50 -9.87 -26.15
CA THR A 974 4.22 -9.21 -25.87
C THR A 974 3.67 -8.64 -27.19
N GLU A 975 2.39 -8.24 -27.23
CA GLU A 975 1.83 -7.62 -28.44
C GLU A 975 2.26 -6.16 -28.62
N THR A 976 2.45 -5.42 -27.52
CA THR A 976 2.66 -3.96 -27.58
C THR A 976 3.68 -3.40 -26.57
N ALA A 977 4.17 -4.21 -25.62
CA ALA A 977 4.98 -3.76 -24.50
C ALA A 977 6.46 -4.20 -24.65
N ALA A 978 7.23 -3.44 -25.44
CA ALA A 978 8.59 -3.84 -25.82
C ALA A 978 9.58 -4.00 -24.64
N GLN A 979 9.42 -3.21 -23.57
CA GLN A 979 10.24 -3.36 -22.35
C GLN A 979 9.98 -4.67 -21.60
N TRP A 980 8.89 -5.35 -21.93
CA TRP A 980 8.50 -6.66 -21.38
C TRP A 980 8.68 -7.79 -22.40
N SER A 981 9.22 -7.50 -23.59
CA SER A 981 9.38 -8.45 -24.69
C SER A 981 10.87 -8.58 -25.03
N TYR A 982 11.47 -9.73 -24.72
CA TYR A 982 12.86 -9.98 -25.07
C TYR A 982 13.06 -9.91 -26.59
N LYS A 983 12.12 -10.47 -27.36
CA LYS A 983 12.12 -10.46 -28.82
C LYS A 983 12.15 -9.04 -29.40
N ASP A 984 11.29 -8.16 -28.91
CA ASP A 984 11.26 -6.78 -29.40
C ASP A 984 12.44 -5.96 -28.85
N GLY A 985 12.88 -6.26 -27.63
CA GLY A 985 14.06 -5.62 -27.05
C GLY A 985 15.36 -5.96 -27.80
N LEU A 986 15.50 -7.19 -28.29
CA LEU A 986 16.57 -7.57 -29.22
C LEU A 986 16.52 -6.76 -30.51
N ALA A 987 15.34 -6.72 -31.16
CA ALA A 987 15.16 -5.98 -32.41
C ALA A 987 15.40 -4.47 -32.24
N ALA A 988 15.13 -3.93 -31.05
CA ALA A 988 15.33 -2.53 -30.73
C ALA A 988 16.76 -2.16 -30.30
N GLY A 989 17.61 -3.16 -30.00
CA GLY A 989 18.97 -2.97 -29.49
C GLY A 989 19.05 -2.57 -28.01
N ILE A 990 18.00 -2.87 -27.23
CA ILE A 990 17.92 -2.57 -25.79
C ILE A 990 18.21 -3.80 -24.92
N LEU A 991 18.43 -4.96 -25.52
CA LEU A 991 18.88 -6.20 -24.86
C LEU A 991 20.08 -6.76 -25.62
N PRO A 992 20.97 -7.54 -24.96
CA PRO A 992 22.15 -8.10 -25.61
C PRO A 992 21.76 -9.16 -26.66
N GLU A 993 22.43 -9.17 -27.82
CA GLU A 993 22.16 -10.10 -28.92
C GLU A 993 22.29 -11.57 -28.51
N LYS A 994 23.24 -11.85 -27.61
CA LYS A 994 23.36 -13.14 -26.91
C LYS A 994 23.25 -12.90 -25.42
N THR A 995 22.58 -13.80 -24.71
CA THR A 995 22.43 -13.75 -23.23
C THR A 995 23.74 -13.58 -22.44
N TRP A 996 24.89 -13.94 -23.03
CA TRP A 996 26.24 -13.79 -22.47
C TRP A 996 27.09 -12.66 -23.06
N ALA A 997 26.68 -12.07 -24.19
CA ALA A 997 27.46 -11.04 -24.90
C ALA A 997 27.12 -9.63 -24.37
N ARG A 998 27.60 -9.34 -23.15
CA ARG A 998 27.36 -8.08 -22.44
C ARG A 998 28.44 -7.04 -22.75
N THR A 999 28.04 -5.78 -22.89
CA THR A 999 28.97 -4.65 -23.05
C THR A 999 29.13 -3.82 -21.78
N PHE A 1000 28.10 -3.79 -20.92
CA PHE A 1000 28.11 -3.15 -19.63
C PHE A 1000 28.69 -4.06 -18.55
N LYS A 1001 29.36 -3.46 -17.57
CA LYS A 1001 29.91 -4.15 -16.39
C LYS A 1001 29.64 -3.32 -15.15
N CYS A 1002 29.18 -3.99 -14.09
CA CYS A 1002 29.07 -3.36 -12.77
C CYS A 1002 30.44 -2.83 -12.30
N GLY A 1003 30.46 -1.61 -11.78
CA GLY A 1003 31.67 -0.90 -11.32
C GLY A 1003 31.92 0.45 -12.01
N SER A 1004 31.27 0.71 -13.16
CA SER A 1004 31.33 2.01 -13.85
C SER A 1004 29.95 2.39 -14.39
N VAL A 1005 29.07 2.86 -13.50
CA VAL A 1005 27.72 3.30 -13.88
C VAL A 1005 27.80 4.69 -14.53
N PRO A 1006 27.34 4.86 -15.79
CA PRO A 1006 27.27 6.16 -16.42
C PRO A 1006 26.39 7.15 -15.67
N ASP A 1007 26.75 8.43 -15.71
CA ASP A 1007 25.84 9.53 -15.38
C ASP A 1007 24.92 9.77 -16.58
N TYR A 1008 23.79 9.07 -16.63
CA TYR A 1008 22.87 9.14 -17.76
C TYR A 1008 22.21 10.51 -17.91
N ALA A 1009 21.97 11.21 -16.79
CA ALA A 1009 21.48 12.59 -16.81
C ALA A 1009 22.51 13.53 -17.44
N GLY A 1010 23.79 13.38 -17.09
CA GLY A 1010 24.91 14.08 -17.74
C GLY A 1010 25.09 13.75 -19.22
N LEU A 1011 24.68 12.56 -19.65
CA LEU A 1011 24.61 12.14 -21.07
C LEU A 1011 23.34 12.64 -21.80
N GLY A 1012 22.48 13.39 -21.12
CA GLY A 1012 21.30 14.01 -21.71
C GLY A 1012 20.05 13.12 -21.76
N LEU A 1013 20.00 12.02 -20.98
CA LEU A 1013 18.79 11.23 -20.80
C LEU A 1013 17.90 11.88 -19.71
N PRO A 1014 16.68 12.36 -20.04
CA PRO A 1014 15.80 12.95 -19.04
C PRO A 1014 15.25 11.91 -18.06
N GLU A 1015 15.22 12.21 -16.77
CA GLU A 1015 14.72 11.28 -15.72
C GLU A 1015 13.20 11.08 -15.71
N ASN A 1016 12.46 11.82 -16.52
CA ASN A 1016 11.03 11.61 -16.76
C ASN A 1016 10.77 10.87 -18.08
N TYR A 1017 11.77 10.18 -18.63
CA TYR A 1017 11.72 9.61 -19.97
C TYR A 1017 10.41 8.89 -20.22
#